data_AF-A0A5C6D1H6-F1
#
_entry.id   AF-A0A5C6D1H6-F1
#
_cell.length_a   1.000
_cell.length_b   1.000
_cell.length_c   1.000
_cell.angle_alpha   90.00
_cell.angle_beta   90.00
_cell.angle_gamma   90.00
#
_symmetry.space_group_name_H-M   'P 1'
#
loop_
_entity.id
_entity.type
_entity.pdbx_description
1 polymer ?
#
loop_
_entity_poly.entity_id
_entity_poly.type
_entity_poly.pdbx_seq_one_letter_code
_entity_poly.pdbx_strand_id
1 'polypeptide(L)'
;MKRPKQKLLCLVLSSLFVWTLTVRGLGADDIPPYVRQSWLADFDELVLEIIKANSDFSKAGSSEDPSVLDKHALIWPSDRDPLDIELRRALALIDHLRWSADGELLEDAATDLRVIRRAAESLCPDQDAQAEQRRRLYLKARAVRRKVALANSLLDFNEIFFSTGEPIGGAIQEQMRGRLAQRGELLVLADFKQSRYRLRPLLEEVSVVGGRLGGQRLRDGSHLSMDLSFDGSKLLFEWCAKRPPKDLGEDSILNPSEYTPDNTFNLFCYDFETSALTQLTDTRYNDAFPCWLPSGRIAFVSERRETSVRCQPAGHSQYRYNLRSFFQPCGTLFSMAADGSDVVPLSWHETTELFPRVTNDGRIVYTRWDYIDRDFNAGQGIWFCMPDGRDPRAPHGNYPFPHNAMDVDSPDFDKQLGHFRDRRRARPWAEYGIRPIPGSDRLIAVAGVHHSSPRGELVLIDPRRPDDHTMAQVKRITGSDLPSESPEVSIADRLNDKLPYAWPWPLSEDFYLVSHLPTGSLVLLDRFGNRDVLYRGSKPVQFAIPRKPRETPPVIPIETFQGERAGLADHRPATISVMNVYQADMPWPEATLIKSLRIVQVFPRPWSSPYEHVGESYMSGTINRMPLGTVPVEEDGSVYFEAPIECEIYFQALDQNGLAVQSMRSGTYVHPGEQMSCIGCHERTTTAPPAHSIPLAMTRSPSKMKPEVGGLEPVNYYRLVKPVLEEKCIECHVASDVGLQSSGYRELEPYAFYYHAGGGDDSLMPEHGGNRTVPGQFGARASRLGQALFDDRHQQYLSEGRFTADDRRRITLWLDLNSVEFGSSSIDAGDQARQRAGEIVWPRLDFDPAWPQRVEAETK
;
A
#
# COMPACT_ATOMS: atom_id res chain seq x y z
N MET A 1 -21.44 10.96 50.30
CA MET A 1 -20.55 10.49 51.40
C MET A 1 -20.88 9.04 51.75
N LYS A 2 -19.85 8.20 51.88
CA LYS A 2 -19.79 6.79 52.35
C LYS A 2 -20.39 5.68 51.45
N ARG A 3 -19.58 5.13 50.54
CA ARG A 3 -18.85 3.84 50.67
C ARG A 3 -18.32 3.35 49.30
N PRO A 4 -16.98 3.32 49.09
CA PRO A 4 -16.39 2.32 48.20
C PRO A 4 -15.08 1.78 48.80
N LYS A 5 -15.15 0.74 49.65
CA LYS A 5 -13.95 -0.01 50.08
C LYS A 5 -14.16 -1.53 50.25
N GLN A 6 -15.31 -2.08 49.89
CA GLN A 6 -15.58 -3.53 50.02
C GLN A 6 -15.56 -4.31 48.70
N LYS A 7 -15.49 -3.66 47.53
CA LYS A 7 -15.42 -4.35 46.22
C LYS A 7 -14.05 -4.97 45.89
N LEU A 8 -12.99 -4.66 46.64
CA LEU A 8 -11.63 -5.15 46.34
C LEU A 8 -11.24 -6.43 47.10
N LEU A 9 -11.99 -6.83 48.15
CA LEU A 9 -11.57 -7.93 49.04
C LEU A 9 -12.28 -9.27 48.78
N CYS A 10 -13.40 -9.30 48.04
CA CYS A 10 -14.09 -10.55 47.70
C CYS A 10 -13.57 -11.27 46.44
N LEU A 11 -12.66 -10.65 45.66
CA LEU A 11 -12.11 -11.26 44.44
C LEU A 11 -11.01 -12.31 44.69
N VAL A 12 -10.51 -12.46 45.93
CA VAL A 12 -9.40 -13.37 46.24
C VAL A 12 -9.86 -14.72 46.81
N LEU A 13 -11.12 -14.86 47.22
CA LEU A 13 -11.61 -16.06 47.94
C LEU A 13 -12.60 -16.94 47.16
N SER A 14 -12.97 -16.61 45.93
CA SER A 14 -13.85 -17.44 45.08
C SER A 14 -13.10 -18.48 44.22
N SER A 15 -11.78 -18.56 44.36
CA SER A 15 -10.85 -19.42 43.61
C SER A 15 -11.00 -20.94 43.89
N LEU A 16 -11.87 -21.36 44.82
CA LEU A 16 -11.93 -22.73 45.34
C LEU A 16 -13.28 -23.45 45.17
N PHE A 17 -14.26 -22.86 44.47
CA PHE A 17 -15.52 -23.53 44.13
C PHE A 17 -15.84 -23.35 42.63
N VAL A 18 -15.04 -24.01 41.81
CA VAL A 18 -15.30 -24.25 40.39
C VAL A 18 -15.38 -25.78 40.26
N TRP A 19 -16.29 -26.29 39.42
CA TRP A 19 -16.51 -27.72 39.07
C TRP A 19 -17.60 -28.49 39.82
N THR A 20 -18.86 -28.27 39.44
CA THR A 20 -19.95 -29.27 39.60
C THR A 20 -20.97 -29.23 38.45
N LEU A 21 -20.48 -29.14 37.21
CA LEU A 21 -21.23 -29.53 36.02
C LEU A 21 -20.23 -30.13 35.04
N THR A 22 -20.12 -31.46 35.09
CA THR A 22 -19.32 -32.29 34.19
C THR A 22 -19.82 -32.10 32.75
N VAL A 23 -19.03 -31.41 31.95
CA VAL A 23 -19.01 -31.63 30.49
C VAL A 23 -18.31 -32.98 30.30
N ARG A 24 -18.84 -33.87 29.47
CA ARG A 24 -18.09 -35.08 29.10
C ARG A 24 -16.82 -34.62 28.38
N GLY A 25 -15.65 -34.83 29.00
CA GLY A 25 -14.35 -34.78 28.30
C GLY A 25 -13.56 -33.46 28.32
N LEU A 26 -13.83 -32.52 29.23
CA LEU A 26 -12.94 -31.36 29.43
C LEU A 26 -12.61 -31.19 30.93
N GLY A 27 -11.45 -31.69 31.34
CA GLY A 27 -10.90 -31.45 32.67
C GLY A 27 -10.31 -30.05 32.78
N ALA A 28 -10.10 -29.57 34.02
CA ALA A 28 -9.46 -28.27 34.28
C ALA A 28 -8.03 -28.14 33.70
N ASP A 29 -7.40 -29.27 33.38
CA ASP A 29 -6.03 -29.38 32.86
C ASP A 29 -5.93 -29.26 31.33
N ASP A 30 -7.06 -29.18 30.60
CA ASP A 30 -7.06 -29.23 29.13
C ASP A 30 -6.86 -27.85 28.45
N ILE A 31 -7.05 -26.75 29.18
CA ILE A 31 -6.92 -25.38 28.63
C ILE A 31 -5.73 -24.65 29.26
N PRO A 32 -4.73 -24.23 28.47
CA PRO A 32 -3.58 -23.50 29.00
C PRO A 32 -3.97 -22.17 29.70
N PRO A 33 -3.27 -21.76 30.78
CA PRO A 33 -3.59 -20.53 31.51
C PRO A 33 -3.64 -19.25 30.65
N TYR A 34 -2.72 -19.11 29.68
CA TYR A 34 -2.68 -17.95 28.79
C TYR A 34 -3.90 -17.88 27.84
N VAL A 35 -4.42 -19.03 27.41
CA VAL A 35 -5.64 -19.12 26.59
C VAL A 35 -6.84 -18.66 27.42
N ARG A 36 -6.96 -19.17 28.65
CA ARG A 36 -8.02 -18.76 29.58
C ARG A 36 -7.97 -17.26 29.88
N GLN A 37 -6.77 -16.71 30.11
CA GLN A 37 -6.59 -15.27 30.32
C GLN A 37 -7.02 -14.45 29.11
N SER A 38 -6.71 -14.93 27.89
CA SER A 38 -7.18 -14.27 26.67
C SER A 38 -8.70 -14.27 26.56
N TRP A 39 -9.37 -15.38 26.87
CA TRP A 39 -10.83 -15.44 26.80
C TRP A 39 -11.50 -14.47 27.77
N LEU A 40 -10.91 -14.26 28.95
CA LEU A 40 -11.40 -13.29 29.93
C LEU A 40 -11.20 -11.85 29.43
N ALA A 41 -10.09 -11.54 28.77
CA ALA A 41 -9.87 -10.25 28.14
C ALA A 41 -10.85 -10.01 26.98
N ASP A 42 -11.10 -11.02 26.13
CA ASP A 42 -12.10 -10.96 25.06
C ASP A 42 -13.51 -10.72 25.64
N PHE A 43 -13.84 -11.33 26.78
CA PHE A 43 -15.12 -11.11 27.46
C PHE A 43 -15.28 -9.64 27.86
N ASP A 44 -14.25 -9.06 28.49
CA ASP A 44 -14.29 -7.67 28.93
C ASP A 44 -14.34 -6.70 27.74
N GLU A 45 -13.66 -7.01 26.62
CA GLU A 45 -13.74 -6.28 25.36
C GLU A 45 -15.16 -6.29 24.76
N LEU A 46 -15.79 -7.47 24.67
CA LEU A 46 -17.15 -7.62 24.15
C LEU A 46 -18.19 -6.91 25.04
N VAL A 47 -18.00 -6.84 26.36
CA VAL A 47 -18.86 -6.04 27.24
C VAL A 47 -18.84 -4.57 26.82
N LEU A 48 -17.65 -4.01 26.56
CA LEU A 48 -17.51 -2.62 26.12
C LEU A 48 -18.13 -2.39 24.75
N GLU A 49 -17.97 -3.34 23.82
CA GLU A 49 -18.57 -3.26 22.47
C GLU A 49 -20.10 -3.29 22.52
N ILE A 50 -20.71 -4.15 23.35
CA ILE A 50 -22.16 -4.19 23.56
C ILE A 50 -22.67 -2.87 24.14
N ILE A 51 -21.97 -2.32 25.15
CA ILE A 51 -22.33 -1.02 25.73
C ILE A 51 -22.28 0.08 24.66
N LYS A 52 -21.21 0.11 23.85
CA LYS A 52 -21.05 1.07 22.75
C LYS A 52 -22.19 0.93 21.73
N ALA A 53 -22.47 -0.29 21.27
CA ALA A 53 -23.52 -0.58 20.31
C ALA A 53 -24.92 -0.15 20.80
N ASN A 54 -25.20 -0.30 22.09
CA ASN A 54 -26.47 0.12 22.69
C ASN A 54 -26.58 1.64 22.90
N SER A 55 -25.45 2.37 22.92
CA SER A 55 -25.41 3.82 23.13
C SER A 55 -25.49 4.64 21.84
N ASP A 56 -25.16 4.04 20.69
CA ASP A 56 -25.19 4.71 19.39
C ASP A 56 -26.56 4.52 18.72
N PHE A 57 -27.47 5.49 18.93
CA PHE A 57 -28.82 5.47 18.33
C PHE A 57 -28.83 5.53 16.80
N SER A 58 -27.71 5.90 16.15
CA SER A 58 -27.59 5.96 14.69
C SER A 58 -27.15 4.64 14.06
N LYS A 59 -26.41 3.81 14.82
CA LYS A 59 -25.99 2.44 14.46
C LYS A 59 -26.76 1.37 15.24
N ALA A 60 -27.79 1.76 16.00
CA ALA A 60 -28.56 0.86 16.84
C ALA A 60 -29.19 -0.27 16.00
N GLY A 61 -28.46 -1.39 15.93
CA GLY A 61 -29.07 -2.70 15.92
C GLY A 61 -29.48 -3.32 14.60
N SER A 62 -28.77 -3.08 13.50
CA SER A 62 -28.95 -3.96 12.33
C SER A 62 -28.08 -5.21 12.47
N SER A 63 -28.67 -6.39 12.43
CA SER A 63 -27.95 -7.66 12.26
C SER A 63 -27.42 -7.86 10.83
N GLU A 64 -27.45 -6.81 10.01
CA GLU A 64 -27.18 -6.83 8.58
C GLU A 64 -26.37 -5.60 8.18
N ASP A 65 -25.09 -5.81 7.88
CA ASP A 65 -24.25 -4.82 7.24
C ASP A 65 -23.67 -5.46 5.97
N PRO A 66 -24.05 -5.00 4.77
CA PRO A 66 -23.60 -5.61 3.53
C PRO A 66 -22.09 -5.45 3.32
N SER A 67 -21.40 -4.56 4.04
CA SER A 67 -19.95 -4.39 3.96
C SER A 67 -19.17 -5.42 4.80
N VAL A 68 -19.84 -6.20 5.65
CA VAL A 68 -19.22 -7.26 6.45
C VAL A 68 -19.38 -8.60 5.75
N LEU A 69 -18.34 -9.44 5.80
CA LEU A 69 -18.29 -10.75 5.15
C LEU A 69 -19.36 -11.71 5.69
N ASP A 70 -19.57 -11.67 7.00
CA ASP A 70 -20.54 -12.51 7.68
C ASP A 70 -21.27 -11.74 8.78
N LYS A 71 -22.60 -11.82 8.79
CA LYS A 71 -23.43 -11.17 9.80
C LYS A 71 -23.13 -11.62 11.23
N HIS A 72 -22.58 -12.83 11.42
CA HIS A 72 -22.27 -13.31 12.76
C HIS A 72 -21.06 -12.59 13.38
N ALA A 73 -20.22 -11.93 12.58
CA ALA A 73 -19.14 -11.06 13.05
C ALA A 73 -19.66 -9.78 13.73
N LEU A 74 -20.92 -9.39 13.50
CA LEU A 74 -21.55 -8.24 14.15
C LEU A 74 -22.03 -8.55 15.59
N ILE A 75 -22.22 -7.49 16.36
CA ILE A 75 -22.98 -7.49 17.62
C ILE A 75 -24.46 -7.29 17.28
N TRP A 76 -25.32 -8.21 17.70
CA TRP A 76 -26.76 -8.15 17.40
C TRP A 76 -27.52 -7.49 18.55
N PRO A 77 -28.67 -6.83 18.28
CA PRO A 77 -29.53 -6.29 19.34
C PRO A 77 -29.96 -7.30 20.40
N SER A 78 -30.05 -8.57 19.99
CA SER A 78 -30.44 -9.67 20.88
C SER A 78 -29.30 -10.17 21.77
N ASP A 79 -28.06 -9.71 21.56
CA ASP A 79 -26.92 -10.11 22.37
C ASP A 79 -26.92 -9.31 23.68
N ARG A 80 -27.30 -9.97 24.78
CA ARG A 80 -27.41 -9.29 26.09
C ARG A 80 -26.07 -9.17 26.80
N ASP A 81 -25.15 -10.09 26.51
CA ASP A 81 -23.80 -10.16 27.06
C ASP A 81 -22.88 -10.99 26.12
N PRO A 82 -21.57 -11.11 26.41
CA PRO A 82 -20.65 -11.87 25.56
C PRO A 82 -20.97 -13.36 25.40
N LEU A 83 -21.73 -13.96 26.31
CA LEU A 83 -22.13 -15.38 26.20
C LEU A 83 -23.10 -15.59 25.03
N ASP A 84 -24.05 -14.68 24.82
CA ASP A 84 -24.99 -14.79 23.70
C ASP A 84 -24.26 -14.74 22.35
N ILE A 85 -23.26 -13.85 22.21
CA ILE A 85 -22.37 -13.73 21.05
C ILE A 85 -21.60 -15.04 20.83
N GLU A 86 -20.93 -15.54 21.88
CA GLU A 86 -20.11 -16.74 21.79
C GLU A 86 -20.94 -17.97 21.38
N LEU A 87 -22.13 -18.17 21.98
CA LEU A 87 -23.01 -19.27 21.61
C LEU A 87 -23.44 -19.19 20.15
N ARG A 88 -23.79 -17.99 19.69
CA ARG A 88 -24.24 -17.74 18.31
C ARG A 88 -23.12 -18.01 17.30
N ARG A 89 -21.92 -17.46 17.53
CA ARG A 89 -20.78 -17.64 16.63
C ARG A 89 -20.22 -19.07 16.68
N ALA A 90 -20.24 -19.73 17.84
CA ALA A 90 -19.81 -21.12 17.96
C ALA A 90 -20.75 -22.08 17.22
N LEU A 91 -22.07 -21.87 17.28
CA LEU A 91 -23.04 -22.64 16.50
C LEU A 91 -22.87 -22.40 14.98
N ALA A 92 -22.64 -21.16 14.56
CA ALA A 92 -22.36 -20.84 13.16
C ALA A 92 -21.09 -21.54 12.65
N LEU A 93 -20.03 -21.59 13.48
CA LEU A 93 -18.80 -22.33 13.18
C LEU A 93 -19.06 -23.83 13.01
N ILE A 94 -19.82 -24.45 13.92
CA ILE A 94 -20.16 -25.88 13.81
C ILE A 94 -20.92 -26.15 12.52
N ASP A 95 -21.92 -25.33 12.21
CA ASP A 95 -22.73 -25.48 11.00
C ASP A 95 -21.88 -25.36 9.73
N HIS A 96 -20.91 -24.45 9.72
CA HIS A 96 -19.96 -24.29 8.63
C HIS A 96 -19.02 -25.49 8.45
N LEU A 97 -18.58 -26.11 9.55
CA LEU A 97 -17.64 -27.23 9.53
C LEU A 97 -18.29 -28.61 9.34
N ARG A 98 -19.62 -28.71 9.22
CA ARG A 98 -20.36 -30.00 9.09
C ARG A 98 -19.83 -30.94 8.01
N TRP A 99 -19.20 -30.39 6.97
CA TRP A 99 -18.68 -31.15 5.82
C TRP A 99 -17.16 -31.31 5.81
N SER A 100 -16.44 -30.67 6.74
CA SER A 100 -14.97 -30.57 6.72
C SER A 100 -14.30 -31.02 8.02
N ALA A 101 -15.07 -31.39 9.04
CA ALA A 101 -14.58 -31.94 10.30
C ALA A 101 -15.38 -33.19 10.72
N ASP A 102 -14.94 -33.84 11.80
CA ASP A 102 -15.56 -35.06 12.34
C ASP A 102 -17.01 -34.80 12.79
N GLY A 103 -17.96 -35.49 12.15
CA GLY A 103 -19.39 -35.32 12.41
C GLY A 103 -19.81 -35.67 13.84
N GLU A 104 -19.18 -36.67 14.48
CA GLU A 104 -19.51 -37.04 15.87
C GLU A 104 -19.08 -35.93 16.83
N LEU A 105 -17.86 -35.40 16.64
CA LEU A 105 -17.35 -34.27 17.41
C LEU A 105 -18.25 -33.04 17.28
N LEU A 106 -18.72 -32.74 16.07
CA LEU A 106 -19.56 -31.57 15.81
C LEU A 106 -20.96 -31.70 16.43
N GLU A 107 -21.57 -32.88 16.39
CA GLU A 107 -22.88 -33.12 17.02
C GLU A 107 -22.80 -33.08 18.56
N ASP A 108 -21.73 -33.62 19.13
CA ASP A 108 -21.45 -33.51 20.57
C ASP A 108 -21.28 -32.05 20.97
N ALA A 109 -20.44 -31.30 20.24
CA ALA A 109 -20.23 -29.88 20.50
C ALA A 109 -21.53 -29.06 20.35
N ALA A 110 -22.36 -29.35 19.34
CA ALA A 110 -23.65 -28.69 19.15
C ALA A 110 -24.59 -28.98 20.32
N THR A 111 -24.59 -30.22 20.82
CA THR A 111 -25.38 -30.63 21.97
C THR A 111 -24.93 -29.90 23.24
N ASP A 112 -23.63 -29.83 23.49
CA ASP A 112 -23.06 -29.09 24.63
C ASP A 112 -23.43 -27.60 24.58
N LEU A 113 -23.30 -26.94 23.43
CA LEU A 113 -23.69 -25.53 23.27
C LEU A 113 -25.20 -25.32 23.48
N ARG A 114 -26.06 -26.24 23.01
CA ARG A 114 -27.52 -26.18 23.26
C ARG A 114 -27.84 -26.31 24.76
N VAL A 115 -27.12 -27.16 25.49
CA VAL A 115 -27.25 -27.28 26.95
C VAL A 115 -26.82 -25.99 27.65
N ILE A 116 -25.66 -25.42 27.26
CA ILE A 116 -25.19 -24.15 27.80
C ILE A 116 -26.20 -23.03 27.52
N ARG A 117 -26.77 -22.96 26.31
CA ARG A 117 -27.78 -21.98 25.94
C ARG A 117 -29.03 -22.07 26.81
N ARG A 118 -29.58 -23.27 27.01
CA ARG A 118 -30.75 -23.48 27.90
C ARG A 118 -30.46 -23.05 29.34
N ALA A 119 -29.27 -23.33 29.85
CA ALA A 119 -28.87 -22.86 31.18
C ALA A 119 -28.79 -21.32 31.23
N ALA A 120 -28.23 -20.70 30.19
CA ALA A 120 -28.11 -19.25 30.06
C ALA A 120 -29.46 -18.53 29.97
N GLU A 121 -30.46 -19.10 29.29
CA GLU A 121 -31.81 -18.52 29.15
C GLU A 121 -32.49 -18.23 30.50
N SER A 122 -32.17 -19.02 31.53
CA SER A 122 -32.71 -18.84 32.90
C SER A 122 -31.97 -17.78 33.73
N LEU A 123 -30.90 -17.19 33.21
CA LEU A 123 -30.02 -16.25 33.92
C LEU A 123 -30.11 -14.84 33.32
N CYS A 124 -30.32 -13.86 34.20
CA CYS A 124 -30.34 -12.43 33.89
C CYS A 124 -28.92 -11.83 33.97
N PRO A 125 -28.39 -11.25 32.89
CA PRO A 125 -27.05 -10.64 32.88
C PRO A 125 -26.95 -9.36 33.73
N ASP A 126 -28.07 -8.72 34.08
CA ASP A 126 -28.08 -7.49 34.89
C ASP A 126 -27.97 -7.75 36.41
N GLN A 127 -27.98 -9.02 36.83
CA GLN A 127 -27.86 -9.40 38.24
C GLN A 127 -26.46 -9.96 38.53
N ASP A 128 -25.67 -9.27 39.35
CA ASP A 128 -24.25 -9.60 39.66
C ASP A 128 -23.96 -11.11 39.82
N ALA A 129 -24.75 -11.82 40.63
CA ALA A 129 -24.54 -13.25 40.88
C ALA A 129 -24.82 -14.13 39.63
N GLN A 130 -25.84 -13.78 38.86
CA GLN A 130 -26.22 -14.50 37.64
C GLN A 130 -25.30 -14.12 36.47
N ALA A 131 -24.83 -12.87 36.40
CA ALA A 131 -23.83 -12.40 35.45
C ALA A 131 -22.51 -13.18 35.59
N GLU A 132 -22.03 -13.39 36.82
CA GLU A 132 -20.86 -14.22 37.09
C GLU A 132 -21.09 -15.69 36.67
N GLN A 133 -22.31 -16.21 36.85
CA GLN A 133 -22.65 -17.55 36.36
C GLN A 133 -22.64 -17.62 34.83
N ARG A 134 -23.16 -16.60 34.13
CA ARG A 134 -23.08 -16.49 32.66
C ARG A 134 -21.64 -16.36 32.17
N ARG A 135 -20.78 -15.62 32.87
CA ARG A 135 -19.34 -15.54 32.57
C ARG A 135 -18.64 -16.90 32.66
N ARG A 136 -19.03 -17.75 33.62
CA ARG A 136 -18.55 -19.14 33.69
C ARG A 136 -19.06 -20.00 32.53
N LEU A 137 -20.32 -19.82 32.13
CA LEU A 137 -20.88 -20.49 30.95
C LEU A 137 -20.18 -20.04 29.66
N TYR A 138 -19.78 -18.77 29.56
CA TYR A 138 -19.00 -18.25 28.43
C TYR A 138 -17.68 -19.00 28.29
N LEU A 139 -16.91 -19.16 29.37
CA LEU A 139 -15.66 -19.93 29.33
C LEU A 139 -15.86 -21.40 28.91
N LYS A 140 -17.01 -22.00 29.26
CA LYS A 140 -17.37 -23.35 28.81
C LYS A 140 -17.67 -23.37 27.32
N ALA A 141 -18.45 -22.41 26.82
CA ALA A 141 -18.74 -22.29 25.40
C ALA A 141 -17.45 -22.07 24.59
N ARG A 142 -16.52 -21.23 25.08
CA ARG A 142 -15.20 -21.02 24.47
C ARG A 142 -14.39 -22.31 24.36
N ALA A 143 -14.41 -23.15 25.39
CA ALA A 143 -13.70 -24.43 25.36
C ALA A 143 -14.28 -25.39 24.31
N VAL A 144 -15.61 -25.46 24.20
CA VAL A 144 -16.28 -26.25 23.14
C VAL A 144 -15.93 -25.69 21.76
N ARG A 145 -16.07 -24.38 21.55
CA ARG A 145 -15.75 -23.73 20.27
C ARG A 145 -14.29 -23.93 19.87
N ARG A 146 -13.34 -23.80 20.80
CA ARG A 146 -11.91 -24.04 20.53
C ARG A 146 -11.65 -25.47 20.05
N LYS A 147 -12.27 -26.46 20.70
CA LYS A 147 -12.15 -27.87 20.30
C LYS A 147 -12.59 -28.08 18.84
N VAL A 148 -13.72 -27.47 18.47
CA VAL A 148 -14.25 -27.48 17.10
C VAL A 148 -13.30 -26.75 16.13
N ALA A 149 -12.84 -25.54 16.47
CA ALA A 149 -11.95 -24.75 15.62
C ALA A 149 -10.62 -25.45 15.33
N LEU A 150 -10.02 -26.11 16.33
CA LEU A 150 -8.75 -26.83 16.18
C LEU A 150 -8.88 -28.18 15.45
N ALA A 151 -10.10 -28.71 15.35
CA ALA A 151 -10.43 -29.90 14.57
C ALA A 151 -10.67 -29.61 13.08
N ASN A 152 -10.61 -28.35 12.66
CA ASN A 152 -10.73 -27.96 11.26
C ASN A 152 -9.63 -28.64 10.42
N SER A 153 -10.04 -29.29 9.32
CA SER A 153 -9.13 -29.96 8.37
C SER A 153 -8.17 -29.01 7.66
N LEU A 154 -8.47 -27.71 7.61
CA LEU A 154 -7.53 -26.69 7.12
C LEU A 154 -6.28 -26.54 8.00
N LEU A 155 -6.30 -27.04 9.24
CA LEU A 155 -5.16 -27.06 10.14
C LEU A 155 -4.37 -28.38 10.01
N ASP A 156 -4.20 -28.92 8.81
CA ASP A 156 -3.51 -30.20 8.53
C ASP A 156 -1.97 -30.12 8.63
N PHE A 157 -1.46 -29.19 9.43
CA PHE A 157 -0.04 -28.99 9.71
C PHE A 157 0.21 -29.00 11.22
N ASN A 158 1.41 -29.43 11.61
CA ASN A 158 1.79 -29.56 13.01
C ASN A 158 2.74 -28.45 13.49
N GLU A 159 3.42 -27.76 12.57
CA GLU A 159 4.40 -26.72 12.88
C GLU A 159 4.01 -25.38 12.23
N ILE A 160 4.22 -24.29 12.96
CA ILE A 160 4.11 -22.91 12.48
C ILE A 160 5.47 -22.25 12.72
N PHE A 161 6.06 -21.67 11.67
CA PHE A 161 7.22 -20.79 11.79
C PHE A 161 6.74 -19.37 12.03
N PHE A 162 7.37 -18.65 12.94
CA PHE A 162 7.00 -17.27 13.21
C PHE A 162 8.16 -16.45 13.74
N SER A 163 8.14 -15.15 13.43
CA SER A 163 9.06 -14.18 14.00
C SER A 163 8.40 -13.46 15.18
N THR A 164 9.22 -13.15 16.18
CA THR A 164 8.83 -12.26 17.30
C THR A 164 9.70 -11.01 17.29
N GLY A 165 9.20 -9.90 17.83
CA GLY A 165 9.92 -8.64 17.89
C GLY A 165 8.97 -7.47 18.12
N GLU A 166 9.52 -6.27 18.29
CA GLU A 166 8.71 -5.04 18.27
C GLU A 166 8.56 -4.56 16.81
N PRO A 167 7.41 -3.95 16.44
CA PRO A 167 7.27 -3.30 15.15
C PRO A 167 8.39 -2.27 14.93
N ILE A 168 8.90 -2.19 13.71
CA ILE A 168 9.88 -1.16 13.38
C ILE A 168 9.15 0.15 13.12
N GLY A 169 9.47 1.16 13.92
CA GLY A 169 8.92 2.50 13.73
C GLY A 169 7.41 2.62 13.97
N GLY A 170 6.92 3.84 13.84
CA GLY A 170 5.50 4.17 14.01
C GLY A 170 4.69 4.14 12.72
N ALA A 171 5.38 4.18 11.57
CA ALA A 171 4.78 4.36 10.26
C ALA A 171 5.35 3.38 9.22
N ILE A 172 4.61 3.16 8.14
CA ILE A 172 4.92 2.18 7.10
C ILE A 172 6.24 2.48 6.37
N GLN A 173 6.60 3.76 6.18
CA GLN A 173 7.87 4.17 5.57
C GLN A 173 9.11 3.81 6.41
N GLU A 174 8.91 3.39 7.67
CA GLU A 174 10.01 3.04 8.56
C GLU A 174 10.28 1.53 8.60
N GLN A 175 9.43 0.71 7.98
CA GLN A 175 9.46 -0.76 8.15
C GLN A 175 10.76 -1.43 7.68
N MET A 176 11.52 -0.79 6.78
CA MET A 176 12.79 -1.32 6.27
C MET A 176 14.02 -0.78 7.00
N ARG A 177 13.86 0.01 8.06
CA ARG A 177 15.00 0.62 8.76
C ARG A 177 15.69 -0.36 9.71
N GLY A 178 16.68 -1.12 9.21
CA GLY A 178 17.50 -2.05 10.00
C GLY A 178 18.07 -1.43 11.29
N ARG A 179 18.50 -0.16 11.25
CA ARG A 179 19.00 0.59 12.42
C ARG A 179 17.96 0.85 13.52
N LEU A 180 16.66 0.82 13.20
CA LEU A 180 15.56 0.94 14.16
C LEU A 180 15.05 -0.42 14.65
N ALA A 181 15.53 -1.52 14.06
CA ALA A 181 15.06 -2.85 14.35
C ALA A 181 15.41 -3.25 15.79
N GLN A 182 14.42 -3.79 16.51
CA GLN A 182 14.61 -4.35 17.83
C GLN A 182 14.81 -5.86 17.77
N ARG A 183 15.49 -6.42 18.77
CA ARG A 183 15.81 -7.85 18.81
C ARG A 183 14.56 -8.69 18.66
N GLY A 184 14.59 -9.61 17.71
CA GLY A 184 13.56 -10.60 17.46
C GLY A 184 14.09 -12.03 17.54
N GLU A 185 13.21 -13.00 17.34
CA GLU A 185 13.55 -14.43 17.26
C GLU A 185 12.73 -15.11 16.17
N LEU A 186 13.34 -16.04 15.46
CA LEU A 186 12.66 -16.94 14.53
C LEU A 186 12.40 -18.29 15.22
N LEU A 187 11.13 -18.57 15.50
CA LEU A 187 10.68 -19.66 16.35
C LEU A 187 9.81 -20.66 15.58
N VAL A 188 9.77 -21.90 16.08
CA VAL A 188 8.89 -22.96 15.62
C VAL A 188 7.92 -23.32 16.75
N LEU A 189 6.62 -23.16 16.48
CA LEU A 189 5.54 -23.65 17.34
C LEU A 189 5.07 -25.00 16.80
N ALA A 190 5.29 -26.07 17.56
CA ALA A 190 4.87 -27.42 17.22
C ALA A 190 3.77 -27.92 18.17
N ASP A 191 2.92 -28.83 17.68
CA ASP A 191 1.84 -29.47 18.45
C ASP A 191 0.86 -28.46 19.10
N PHE A 192 0.64 -27.32 18.45
CA PHE A 192 -0.17 -26.20 18.96
C PHE A 192 -1.65 -26.54 19.22
N LYS A 193 -2.13 -27.67 18.70
CA LYS A 193 -3.48 -28.19 18.96
C LYS A 193 -3.61 -28.88 20.32
N GLN A 194 -2.49 -29.27 20.93
CA GLN A 194 -2.45 -29.97 22.20
C GLN A 194 -2.40 -28.99 23.37
N SER A 195 -2.74 -29.44 24.58
CA SER A 195 -2.61 -28.64 25.81
C SER A 195 -1.15 -28.32 26.15
N ARG A 196 -0.19 -29.10 25.64
CA ARG A 196 1.26 -28.87 25.75
C ARG A 196 1.87 -28.70 24.37
N TYR A 197 1.96 -27.46 23.90
CA TYR A 197 2.71 -27.14 22.68
C TYR A 197 4.23 -27.21 22.93
N ARG A 198 5.01 -27.38 21.87
CA ARG A 198 6.47 -27.29 21.89
C ARG A 198 6.91 -26.01 21.19
N LEU A 199 7.89 -25.33 21.78
CA LEU A 199 8.49 -24.11 21.25
C LEU A 199 10.00 -24.28 21.16
N ARG A 200 10.60 -23.95 20.02
CA ARG A 200 12.06 -23.98 19.84
C ARG A 200 12.51 -22.86 18.88
N PRO A 201 13.72 -22.31 19.06
CA PRO A 201 14.34 -21.49 18.03
C PRO A 201 14.64 -22.30 16.77
N LEU A 202 14.47 -21.70 15.59
CA LEU A 202 14.77 -22.38 14.32
C LEU A 202 16.28 -22.44 14.05
N LEU A 203 17.01 -21.38 14.37
CA LEU A 203 18.40 -21.17 13.90
C LEU A 203 19.46 -21.24 15.01
N GLU A 204 19.10 -21.57 16.25
CA GLU A 204 20.01 -21.50 17.41
C GLU A 204 21.30 -22.34 17.24
N GLU A 205 21.17 -23.51 16.61
CA GLU A 205 22.27 -24.45 16.34
C GLU A 205 22.74 -24.44 14.88
N VAL A 206 22.27 -23.51 14.06
CA VAL A 206 22.57 -23.45 12.63
C VAL A 206 23.65 -22.37 12.37
N SER A 207 24.74 -22.76 11.73
CA SER A 207 25.77 -21.83 11.23
C SER A 207 25.54 -21.53 9.75
N VAL A 208 25.84 -20.30 9.34
CA VAL A 208 25.84 -19.87 7.94
C VAL A 208 26.94 -20.61 7.19
N VAL A 209 26.62 -21.22 6.04
CA VAL A 209 27.57 -22.00 5.24
C VAL A 209 28.23 -21.18 4.12
N GLY A 210 27.57 -20.12 3.64
CA GLY A 210 28.03 -19.31 2.51
C GLY A 210 27.65 -17.84 2.64
N GLY A 211 28.48 -16.96 2.06
CA GLY A 211 28.41 -15.50 2.18
C GLY A 211 29.32 -14.92 3.27
N ARG A 212 29.24 -13.60 3.51
CA ARG A 212 30.12 -12.86 4.44
C ARG A 212 30.09 -13.40 5.86
N LEU A 213 28.93 -13.88 6.31
CA LEU A 213 28.76 -14.44 7.66
C LEU A 213 29.10 -15.94 7.74
N GLY A 214 29.73 -16.53 6.73
CA GLY A 214 30.14 -17.93 6.73
C GLY A 214 30.86 -18.37 8.02
N GLY A 215 30.42 -19.49 8.59
CA GLY A 215 30.89 -20.04 9.87
C GLY A 215 30.24 -19.43 11.11
N GLN A 216 29.53 -18.31 11.00
CA GLN A 216 28.88 -17.63 12.13
C GLN A 216 27.45 -18.13 12.34
N ARG A 217 26.93 -17.97 13.56
CA ARG A 217 25.52 -18.21 13.89
C ARG A 217 24.77 -16.88 13.95
N LEU A 218 23.55 -16.83 13.40
CA LEU A 218 22.71 -15.65 13.47
C LEU A 218 22.12 -15.52 14.89
N ARG A 219 22.75 -14.71 15.74
CA ARG A 219 22.35 -14.49 17.13
C ARG A 219 22.01 -13.03 17.39
N ASP A 220 21.10 -12.82 18.35
CA ASP A 220 20.76 -11.50 18.88
C ASP A 220 20.23 -10.48 17.85
N GLY A 221 19.84 -10.88 16.63
CA GLY A 221 19.40 -9.94 15.58
C GLY A 221 17.91 -9.68 15.52
N SER A 222 17.47 -9.16 14.38
CA SER A 222 16.10 -8.76 14.08
C SER A 222 15.60 -9.41 12.79
N HIS A 223 14.29 -9.60 12.69
CA HIS A 223 13.59 -10.19 11.55
C HIS A 223 12.33 -9.36 11.25
N LEU A 224 11.88 -9.34 10.00
CA LEU A 224 10.65 -8.69 9.58
C LEU A 224 9.59 -9.72 9.15
N SER A 225 9.93 -10.58 8.19
CA SER A 225 9.04 -11.49 7.48
C SER A 225 9.76 -12.79 7.06
N MET A 226 9.02 -13.67 6.39
CA MET A 226 9.57 -14.87 5.76
C MET A 226 8.65 -15.40 4.68
N ASP A 227 9.17 -16.27 3.82
CA ASP A 227 8.38 -17.06 2.87
C ASP A 227 8.94 -18.48 2.72
N LEU A 228 8.04 -19.44 2.52
CA LEU A 228 8.37 -20.85 2.34
C LEU A 228 8.29 -21.19 0.85
N SER A 229 9.25 -21.97 0.34
CA SER A 229 9.20 -22.50 -1.01
C SER A 229 7.93 -23.33 -1.19
N PHE A 230 7.42 -23.42 -2.42
CA PHE A 230 6.11 -24.06 -2.66
C PHE A 230 6.10 -25.54 -2.22
N ASP A 231 7.21 -26.25 -2.35
CA ASP A 231 7.41 -27.62 -1.88
C ASP A 231 7.65 -27.75 -0.36
N GLY A 232 7.81 -26.64 0.37
CA GLY A 232 8.10 -26.63 1.79
C GLY A 232 9.56 -26.94 2.19
N SER A 233 10.48 -27.06 1.21
CA SER A 233 11.86 -27.50 1.45
C SER A 233 12.84 -26.38 1.83
N LYS A 234 12.50 -25.11 1.57
CA LYS A 234 13.37 -23.95 1.85
C LYS A 234 12.60 -22.78 2.47
N LEU A 235 13.22 -22.09 3.41
CA LEU A 235 12.71 -20.87 4.06
C LEU A 235 13.56 -19.66 3.69
N LEU A 236 12.94 -18.63 3.12
CA LEU A 236 13.53 -17.31 2.95
C LEU A 236 13.16 -16.40 4.11
N PHE A 237 14.10 -15.59 4.56
CA PHE A 237 13.86 -14.56 5.57
C PHE A 237 14.94 -13.48 5.47
N GLU A 238 14.68 -12.34 6.10
CA GLU A 238 15.70 -11.31 6.28
C GLU A 238 16.21 -11.27 7.72
N TRP A 239 17.46 -10.83 7.87
CA TRP A 239 18.10 -10.69 9.17
C TRP A 239 19.05 -9.48 9.20
N CYS A 240 19.01 -8.76 10.31
CA CYS A 240 19.95 -7.68 10.63
C CYS A 240 20.54 -7.94 12.03
N ALA A 241 21.84 -7.72 12.19
CA ALA A 241 22.48 -7.78 13.50
C ALA A 241 21.96 -6.68 14.42
N LYS A 242 21.89 -6.96 15.74
CA LYS A 242 21.54 -5.93 16.72
C LYS A 242 22.71 -4.97 16.94
N ARG A 243 22.38 -3.69 17.04
CA ARG A 243 23.30 -2.63 17.43
C ARG A 243 23.72 -2.73 18.92
N PRO A 244 25.00 -2.49 19.27
CA PRO A 244 25.36 -2.09 20.63
C PRO A 244 24.78 -0.70 20.98
N PRO A 245 24.45 -0.38 22.25
CA PRO A 245 23.98 0.95 22.65
C PRO A 245 24.98 2.08 22.35
N LYS A 246 24.45 3.30 22.16
CA LYS A 246 25.05 4.53 21.58
C LYS A 246 26.40 5.01 22.17
N ASP A 247 27.42 5.13 21.30
CA ASP A 247 28.49 6.15 21.39
C ASP A 247 28.40 7.19 20.26
N LEU A 248 27.47 7.03 19.31
CA LEU A 248 27.21 7.97 18.22
C LEU A 248 25.88 8.68 18.49
N GLY A 249 25.91 10.02 18.40
CA GLY A 249 24.74 10.88 18.62
C GLY A 249 23.50 10.46 17.83
N GLU A 250 22.34 10.87 18.32
CA GLU A 250 21.00 10.51 17.79
C GLU A 250 20.84 10.82 16.29
N ASP A 251 21.57 11.81 15.76
CA ASP A 251 21.49 12.29 14.37
C ASP A 251 22.01 11.28 13.32
N SER A 252 22.89 10.34 13.70
CA SER A 252 23.50 9.35 12.78
C SER A 252 22.56 8.18 12.42
N ILE A 253 21.47 8.00 13.16
CA ILE A 253 20.62 6.79 13.07
C ILE A 253 19.79 6.77 11.77
N LEU A 254 19.56 7.94 11.17
CA LEU A 254 18.60 8.13 10.08
C LEU A 254 19.23 8.39 8.72
N ASN A 255 20.56 8.48 8.62
CA ASN A 255 21.24 8.83 7.37
C ASN A 255 21.62 7.58 6.55
N PRO A 256 21.03 7.35 5.36
CA PRO A 256 21.32 6.18 4.53
C PRO A 256 22.78 6.12 4.08
N SER A 257 23.49 7.25 3.99
CA SER A 257 24.92 7.27 3.66
C SER A 257 25.80 6.51 4.66
N GLU A 258 25.32 6.24 5.88
CA GLU A 258 26.03 5.47 6.89
C GLU A 258 25.65 3.98 6.90
N TYR A 259 24.78 3.53 6.00
CA TYR A 259 24.40 2.12 5.98
C TYR A 259 25.59 1.23 5.67
N THR A 260 25.67 0.12 6.39
CA THR A 260 26.66 -0.95 6.21
C THR A 260 25.94 -2.28 6.21
N PRO A 261 26.53 -3.34 5.62
CA PRO A 261 25.93 -4.67 5.67
C PRO A 261 25.67 -5.22 7.08
N ASP A 262 26.25 -4.63 8.13
CA ASP A 262 26.05 -5.04 9.53
C ASP A 262 24.85 -4.35 10.20
N ASN A 263 24.31 -3.29 9.60
CA ASN A 263 23.20 -2.52 10.15
C ASN A 263 22.00 -2.41 9.21
N THR A 264 22.02 -3.19 8.12
CA THR A 264 20.91 -3.37 7.19
C THR A 264 20.40 -4.81 7.19
N PHE A 265 19.14 -4.97 6.77
CA PHE A 265 18.58 -6.28 6.51
C PHE A 265 19.23 -6.90 5.28
N ASN A 266 19.68 -8.16 5.43
CA ASN A 266 20.17 -8.99 4.33
C ASN A 266 19.33 -10.26 4.25
N LEU A 267 19.24 -10.84 3.05
CA LEU A 267 18.40 -12.01 2.79
C LEU A 267 19.17 -13.31 3.02
N PHE A 268 18.48 -14.31 3.58
CA PHE A 268 19.01 -15.63 3.85
C PHE A 268 18.05 -16.71 3.36
N CYS A 269 18.60 -17.85 2.96
CA CYS A 269 17.85 -19.06 2.65
C CYS A 269 18.29 -20.18 3.58
N TYR A 270 17.34 -20.80 4.27
CA TYR A 270 17.54 -22.02 5.04
C TYR A 270 16.92 -23.20 4.31
N ASP A 271 17.74 -24.21 4.00
CA ASP A 271 17.33 -25.44 3.34
C ASP A 271 17.09 -26.53 4.38
N PHE A 272 15.85 -27.03 4.47
CA PHE A 272 15.46 -28.01 5.49
C PHE A 272 16.02 -29.41 5.25
N GLU A 273 16.37 -29.76 4.00
CA GLU A 273 16.89 -31.08 3.64
C GLU A 273 18.37 -31.21 4.01
N THR A 274 19.14 -30.18 3.68
CA THR A 274 20.60 -30.13 3.89
C THR A 274 20.98 -29.46 5.21
N SER A 275 20.04 -28.78 5.88
CA SER A 275 20.29 -27.90 7.03
C SER A 275 21.27 -26.75 6.71
N ALA A 276 21.42 -26.40 5.44
CA ALA A 276 22.30 -25.34 5.00
C ALA A 276 21.61 -23.97 5.14
N LEU A 277 22.29 -23.03 5.82
CA LEU A 277 21.89 -21.63 5.89
C LEU A 277 22.82 -20.78 5.02
N THR A 278 22.31 -20.18 3.95
CA THR A 278 23.11 -19.37 3.02
C THR A 278 22.68 -17.92 3.08
N GLN A 279 23.65 -17.00 3.20
CA GLN A 279 23.42 -15.57 3.02
C GLN A 279 23.35 -15.26 1.53
N LEU A 280 22.23 -14.70 1.07
CA LEU A 280 21.97 -14.39 -0.34
C LEU A 280 22.38 -12.97 -0.72
N THR A 281 22.24 -12.01 0.20
CA THR A 281 22.64 -10.62 -0.05
C THR A 281 23.68 -10.15 0.97
N ASP A 282 24.59 -9.31 0.49
CA ASP A 282 25.63 -8.68 1.31
C ASP A 282 25.86 -7.25 0.82
N THR A 283 24.91 -6.37 1.13
CA THR A 283 24.98 -4.98 0.65
C THR A 283 24.71 -3.98 1.75
N ARG A 284 25.09 -2.72 1.48
CA ARG A 284 24.75 -1.59 2.36
C ARG A 284 23.28 -1.15 2.26
N TYR A 285 22.45 -1.84 1.50
CA TYR A 285 21.04 -1.50 1.35
C TYR A 285 20.21 -2.45 2.21
N ASN A 286 19.04 -2.01 2.68
CA ASN A 286 18.09 -2.94 3.29
C ASN A 286 17.42 -3.76 2.18
N ASP A 287 17.50 -5.09 2.33
CA ASP A 287 16.78 -6.07 1.53
C ASP A 287 15.79 -6.80 2.42
N ALA A 288 14.51 -6.72 2.09
CA ALA A 288 13.45 -7.24 2.96
C ALA A 288 12.27 -7.82 2.19
N PHE A 289 11.37 -8.48 2.92
CA PHE A 289 10.11 -9.01 2.41
C PHE A 289 10.26 -9.99 1.24
N PRO A 290 11.17 -10.97 1.32
CA PRO A 290 11.38 -11.92 0.24
C PRO A 290 10.16 -12.82 0.02
N CYS A 291 9.92 -13.22 -1.23
CA CYS A 291 8.99 -14.28 -1.60
C CYS A 291 9.50 -15.09 -2.78
N TRP A 292 9.11 -16.37 -2.83
CA TRP A 292 9.44 -17.26 -3.94
C TRP A 292 8.55 -17.01 -5.15
N LEU A 293 9.16 -16.87 -6.33
CA LEU A 293 8.46 -16.89 -7.61
C LEU A 293 8.28 -18.33 -8.10
N PRO A 294 7.22 -18.64 -8.88
CA PRO A 294 7.01 -20.00 -9.40
C PRO A 294 8.17 -20.53 -10.26
N SER A 295 8.95 -19.63 -10.86
CA SER A 295 10.15 -19.96 -11.64
C SER A 295 11.34 -20.44 -10.79
N GLY A 296 11.25 -20.35 -9.45
CA GLY A 296 12.35 -20.59 -8.52
C GLY A 296 13.22 -19.36 -8.25
N ARG A 297 12.99 -18.24 -8.94
CA ARG A 297 13.59 -16.94 -8.58
C ARG A 297 13.00 -16.39 -7.28
N ILE A 298 13.63 -15.36 -6.73
CA ILE A 298 13.21 -14.69 -5.50
C ILE A 298 12.84 -13.25 -5.85
N ALA A 299 11.65 -12.80 -5.47
CA ALA A 299 11.28 -11.38 -5.48
C ALA A 299 11.38 -10.79 -4.08
N PHE A 300 11.82 -9.55 -3.96
CA PHE A 300 12.06 -8.88 -2.68
C PHE A 300 12.02 -7.35 -2.84
N VAL A 301 12.08 -6.62 -1.73
CA VAL A 301 12.15 -5.16 -1.72
C VAL A 301 13.56 -4.71 -1.40
N SER A 302 14.06 -3.69 -2.12
CA SER A 302 15.37 -3.09 -1.86
C SER A 302 15.41 -1.57 -2.00
N GLU A 303 16.33 -0.98 -1.25
CA GLU A 303 16.69 0.44 -1.25
C GLU A 303 17.82 0.80 -2.26
N ARG A 304 18.27 -0.14 -3.10
CA ARG A 304 19.36 0.03 -4.08
C ARG A 304 19.17 1.19 -5.07
N ARG A 305 17.94 1.68 -5.25
CA ARG A 305 17.62 2.80 -6.14
C ARG A 305 17.94 4.17 -5.52
N GLU A 306 18.25 4.20 -4.21
CA GLU A 306 18.58 5.40 -3.44
C GLU A 306 17.53 6.53 -3.54
N THR A 307 16.26 6.14 -3.64
CA THR A 307 15.12 7.06 -3.71
C THR A 307 14.59 7.39 -2.32
N SER A 308 14.02 8.59 -2.18
CA SER A 308 13.42 9.12 -0.96
C SER A 308 11.96 9.44 -1.19
N VAL A 309 11.16 9.33 -0.14
CA VAL A 309 9.74 9.66 -0.20
C VAL A 309 9.48 11.17 -0.28
N ARG A 310 8.30 11.54 -0.78
CA ARG A 310 7.90 12.94 -1.01
C ARG A 310 7.01 13.56 0.05
N CYS A 311 6.40 12.78 0.93
CA CYS A 311 5.58 13.34 2.00
C CYS A 311 6.45 13.72 3.22
N GLN A 312 6.03 14.76 3.92
CA GLN A 312 6.55 15.10 5.25
C GLN A 312 5.58 14.56 6.29
N PRO A 313 6.05 14.11 7.46
CA PRO A 313 5.26 14.17 8.67
C PRO A 313 5.17 15.64 9.13
N ALA A 314 4.60 16.53 8.32
CA ALA A 314 4.40 17.93 8.69
C ALA A 314 3.27 17.98 9.72
N GLY A 315 3.60 18.13 11.01
CA GLY A 315 2.60 18.30 12.07
C GLY A 315 2.67 17.28 13.21
N HIS A 316 3.33 16.13 13.04
CA HIS A 316 3.57 15.18 14.14
C HIS A 316 4.78 15.59 15.00
N SER A 317 4.68 16.79 15.58
CA SER A 317 5.53 17.29 16.68
C SER A 317 5.37 16.49 17.99
N GLN A 318 4.72 15.32 17.95
CA GLN A 318 4.69 14.40 19.09
C GLN A 318 6.08 13.79 19.34
N TYR A 319 6.94 13.72 18.31
CA TYR A 319 8.33 13.38 18.47
C TYR A 319 9.12 14.65 18.82
N ARG A 320 9.47 14.80 20.10
CA ARG A 320 10.28 15.89 20.70
C ARG A 320 11.69 16.05 20.12
N TYR A 321 12.02 15.43 18.99
CA TYR A 321 13.35 15.45 18.40
C TYR A 321 13.44 16.57 17.37
N ASN A 322 13.88 17.72 17.86
CA ASN A 322 14.34 18.84 17.08
C ASN A 322 15.50 18.41 16.15
N LEU A 323 15.42 18.82 14.88
CA LEU A 323 16.52 19.23 13.98
C LEU A 323 17.22 18.17 13.08
N ARG A 324 17.03 18.36 11.76
CA ARG A 324 18.03 18.26 10.66
C ARG A 324 18.31 16.95 9.89
N SER A 325 17.57 15.84 9.99
CA SER A 325 17.79 14.70 9.05
C SER A 325 16.59 13.77 8.89
N PHE A 326 15.61 14.13 8.04
CA PHE A 326 14.54 13.23 7.61
C PHE A 326 14.84 12.62 6.23
N PHE A 327 15.84 11.74 6.15
CA PHE A 327 15.95 10.83 5.01
C PHE A 327 14.95 9.70 5.21
N GLN A 328 13.97 9.59 4.32
CA GLN A 328 13.00 8.49 4.31
C GLN A 328 13.21 7.68 3.04
N PRO A 329 14.12 6.69 3.06
CA PRO A 329 14.36 5.80 1.94
C PRO A 329 13.08 5.12 1.46
N CYS A 330 12.98 4.95 0.16
CA CYS A 330 11.97 4.11 -0.46
C CYS A 330 12.56 2.74 -0.79
N GLY A 331 11.78 1.69 -0.51
CA GLY A 331 12.02 0.35 -1.05
C GLY A 331 11.25 0.16 -2.35
N THR A 332 11.84 -0.47 -3.35
CA THR A 332 11.19 -0.85 -4.62
C THR A 332 11.40 -2.34 -4.89
N LEU A 333 10.65 -2.91 -5.82
CA LEU A 333 10.72 -4.35 -6.12
C LEU A 333 11.99 -4.73 -6.90
N PHE A 334 12.62 -5.84 -6.52
CA PHE A 334 13.74 -6.49 -7.19
C PHE A 334 13.51 -8.00 -7.30
N SER A 335 14.22 -8.65 -8.22
CA SER A 335 14.34 -10.11 -8.25
C SER A 335 15.78 -10.57 -8.32
N MET A 336 16.04 -11.82 -7.92
CA MET A 336 17.32 -12.49 -8.04
C MET A 336 17.14 -13.99 -8.31
N ALA A 337 18.18 -14.65 -8.78
CA ALA A 337 18.24 -16.10 -8.83
C ALA A 337 18.23 -16.70 -7.41
N ALA A 338 17.91 -18.00 -7.31
CA ALA A 338 17.78 -18.69 -6.02
C ALA A 338 19.07 -18.72 -5.18
N ASP A 339 20.23 -18.55 -5.83
CA ASP A 339 21.56 -18.52 -5.20
C ASP A 339 22.02 -17.11 -4.82
N GLY A 340 21.20 -16.08 -5.07
CA GLY A 340 21.51 -14.67 -4.81
C GLY A 340 22.18 -13.94 -5.97
N SER A 341 22.46 -14.61 -7.10
CA SER A 341 22.99 -13.97 -8.31
C SER A 341 21.89 -13.28 -9.13
N ASP A 342 22.28 -12.58 -10.20
CA ASP A 342 21.37 -11.96 -11.18
C ASP A 342 20.29 -11.04 -10.56
N VAL A 343 20.74 -10.13 -9.69
CA VAL A 343 19.85 -9.13 -9.06
C VAL A 343 19.42 -8.10 -10.11
N VAL A 344 18.11 -7.98 -10.36
CA VAL A 344 17.52 -7.02 -11.32
C VAL A 344 16.38 -6.23 -10.68
N PRO A 345 16.21 -4.94 -11.01
CA PRO A 345 15.03 -4.18 -10.59
C PRO A 345 13.77 -4.74 -11.29
N LEU A 346 12.69 -4.93 -10.53
CA LEU A 346 11.36 -5.19 -11.11
C LEU A 346 10.55 -3.91 -11.26
N SER A 347 10.96 -2.84 -10.57
CA SER A 347 10.21 -1.59 -10.53
C SER A 347 11.10 -0.37 -10.60
N TRP A 348 10.63 0.61 -11.36
CA TRP A 348 11.23 1.94 -11.49
C TRP A 348 10.34 3.03 -10.90
N HIS A 349 9.36 2.64 -10.07
CA HIS A 349 8.48 3.56 -9.35
C HIS A 349 9.28 4.52 -8.45
N GLU A 350 8.85 5.77 -8.38
CA GLU A 350 9.63 6.82 -7.71
C GLU A 350 9.55 6.77 -6.18
N THR A 351 8.51 6.14 -5.63
CA THR A 351 8.31 5.96 -4.18
C THR A 351 8.23 4.49 -3.74
N THR A 352 7.76 4.25 -2.52
CA THR A 352 7.83 2.96 -1.84
C THR A 352 6.83 1.92 -2.37
N GLU A 353 7.32 0.71 -2.56
CA GLU A 353 6.56 -0.52 -2.81
C GLU A 353 6.97 -1.60 -1.81
N LEU A 354 6.00 -2.23 -1.17
CA LEU A 354 6.24 -3.14 -0.05
C LEU A 354 5.42 -4.42 -0.14
N PHE A 355 5.92 -5.43 0.59
CA PHE A 355 5.23 -6.69 0.87
C PHE A 355 4.84 -7.52 -0.36
N PRO A 356 5.75 -7.75 -1.34
CA PRO A 356 5.41 -8.54 -2.52
C PRO A 356 5.03 -9.97 -2.15
N ARG A 357 3.97 -10.50 -2.77
CA ARG A 357 3.52 -11.90 -2.67
C ARG A 357 3.09 -12.40 -4.04
N VAL A 358 3.11 -13.72 -4.25
CA VAL A 358 2.73 -14.33 -5.54
C VAL A 358 1.29 -14.80 -5.51
N THR A 359 0.46 -14.31 -6.42
CA THR A 359 -0.95 -14.68 -6.60
C THR A 359 -1.12 -16.08 -7.18
N ASN A 360 -2.33 -16.64 -7.08
CA ASN A 360 -2.62 -18.00 -7.56
C ASN A 360 -2.48 -18.16 -9.08
N ASP A 361 -2.51 -17.05 -9.84
CA ASP A 361 -2.27 -17.02 -11.29
C ASP A 361 -0.80 -16.70 -11.67
N GLY A 362 0.10 -16.61 -10.68
CA GLY A 362 1.53 -16.47 -10.89
C GLY A 362 2.05 -15.04 -11.01
N ARG A 363 1.19 -14.01 -10.90
CA ARG A 363 1.61 -12.59 -10.82
C ARG A 363 2.16 -12.24 -9.43
N ILE A 364 2.80 -11.08 -9.32
CA ILE A 364 3.19 -10.49 -8.04
C ILE A 364 2.11 -9.49 -7.62
N VAL A 365 1.70 -9.51 -6.36
CA VAL A 365 0.83 -8.52 -5.70
C VAL A 365 1.60 -7.81 -4.57
N TYR A 366 1.42 -6.50 -4.43
CA TYR A 366 2.17 -5.67 -3.48
C TYR A 366 1.40 -4.40 -3.11
N THR A 367 1.83 -3.72 -2.06
CA THR A 367 1.35 -2.37 -1.70
C THR A 367 2.26 -1.33 -2.35
N ARG A 368 1.72 -0.34 -3.06
CA ARG A 368 2.48 0.78 -3.62
C ARG A 368 1.96 2.10 -3.10
N TRP A 369 2.89 3.01 -2.83
CA TRP A 369 2.64 4.43 -2.63
C TRP A 369 2.59 5.13 -3.99
N ASP A 370 1.56 5.91 -4.29
CA ASP A 370 1.47 6.59 -5.58
C ASP A 370 1.00 8.03 -5.40
N TYR A 371 1.96 8.95 -5.47
CA TYR A 371 1.80 10.37 -5.16
C TYR A 371 1.83 11.25 -6.40
N ILE A 372 1.77 10.68 -7.61
CA ILE A 372 1.92 11.48 -8.82
C ILE A 372 0.79 12.48 -8.97
N ASP A 373 1.13 13.74 -8.65
CA ASP A 373 0.27 14.91 -8.61
C ASP A 373 -1.03 14.66 -7.87
N ARG A 374 -1.08 13.84 -6.80
CA ARG A 374 -2.30 13.55 -6.02
C ARG A 374 -2.06 13.66 -4.52
N ASP A 375 -3.15 13.63 -3.75
CA ASP A 375 -3.12 13.68 -2.30
C ASP A 375 -2.34 12.48 -1.71
N PHE A 376 -1.45 12.73 -0.73
CA PHE A 376 -0.64 11.69 -0.10
C PHE A 376 -1.50 10.53 0.45
N ASN A 377 -2.66 10.83 1.03
CA ASN A 377 -3.49 9.82 1.67
C ASN A 377 -4.30 8.95 0.68
N ALA A 378 -4.24 9.22 -0.62
CA ALA A 378 -5.07 8.54 -1.61
C ALA A 378 -4.46 7.26 -2.21
N GLY A 379 -3.13 7.11 -2.14
CA GLY A 379 -2.39 6.20 -3.01
C GLY A 379 -1.63 5.08 -2.30
N GLN A 380 -2.20 4.38 -1.30
CA GLN A 380 -1.55 3.25 -0.62
C GLN A 380 -2.33 1.93 -0.78
N GLY A 381 -2.56 1.52 -2.03
CA GLY A 381 -3.41 0.39 -2.38
C GLY A 381 -2.68 -0.80 -2.99
N ILE A 382 -3.47 -1.79 -3.42
CA ILE A 382 -3.01 -2.99 -4.11
C ILE A 382 -2.52 -2.69 -5.53
N TRP A 383 -1.37 -3.26 -5.87
CA TRP A 383 -0.85 -3.32 -7.23
C TRP A 383 -0.44 -4.74 -7.61
N PHE A 384 -0.49 -5.02 -8.91
CA PHE A 384 -0.04 -6.26 -9.51
C PHE A 384 0.99 -5.98 -10.59
N CYS A 385 1.96 -6.87 -10.77
CA CYS A 385 2.82 -6.90 -11.95
C CYS A 385 3.17 -8.34 -12.32
N MET A 386 3.72 -8.54 -13.52
CA MET A 386 4.26 -9.84 -13.93
C MET A 386 5.54 -10.17 -13.13
N PRO A 387 5.96 -11.45 -13.04
CA PRO A 387 7.16 -11.85 -12.30
C PRO A 387 8.48 -11.19 -12.74
N ASP A 388 8.51 -10.64 -13.95
CA ASP A 388 9.62 -9.85 -14.50
C ASP A 388 9.40 -8.33 -14.42
N GLY A 389 8.42 -7.89 -13.62
CA GLY A 389 8.16 -6.49 -13.32
C GLY A 389 7.30 -5.76 -14.34
N ARG A 390 6.93 -6.41 -15.45
CA ARG A 390 6.12 -5.80 -16.51
C ARG A 390 4.68 -5.51 -16.08
N ASP A 391 4.06 -4.59 -16.81
CA ASP A 391 2.64 -4.29 -16.75
C ASP A 391 2.09 -4.05 -15.32
N PRO A 392 2.63 -3.07 -14.56
CA PRO A 392 2.11 -2.75 -13.23
C PRO A 392 0.69 -2.16 -13.30
N ARG A 393 -0.27 -2.73 -12.56
CA ARG A 393 -1.70 -2.33 -12.59
C ARG A 393 -2.33 -2.27 -11.19
N ALA A 394 -3.22 -1.29 -10.99
CA ALA A 394 -4.03 -1.15 -9.77
C ALA A 394 -5.54 -1.33 -10.07
N PRO A 395 -6.11 -2.52 -9.90
CA PRO A 395 -7.52 -2.79 -10.16
C PRO A 395 -8.45 -2.40 -9.00
N HIS A 396 -7.89 -1.94 -7.88
CA HIS A 396 -8.62 -1.63 -6.66
C HIS A 396 -8.14 -0.30 -6.07
N GLY A 397 -9.08 0.58 -5.73
CA GLY A 397 -8.84 1.63 -4.76
C GLY A 397 -7.88 2.74 -5.21
N ASN A 398 -7.46 2.80 -6.47
CA ASN A 398 -6.42 3.76 -6.86
C ASN A 398 -6.93 5.20 -7.02
N TYR A 399 -8.22 5.40 -7.32
CA TYR A 399 -8.80 6.72 -7.62
C TYR A 399 -10.07 6.98 -6.79
N PRO A 400 -9.96 7.39 -5.52
CA PRO A 400 -11.14 7.75 -4.73
C PRO A 400 -11.77 9.07 -5.20
N PHE A 401 -13.05 9.24 -4.89
CA PHE A 401 -13.71 10.54 -5.03
C PHE A 401 -13.26 11.53 -3.94
N PRO A 402 -13.23 12.84 -4.27
CA PRO A 402 -13.55 13.39 -5.59
C PRO A 402 -12.37 13.27 -6.55
N HIS A 403 -12.68 13.15 -7.85
CA HIS A 403 -11.64 13.11 -8.89
C HIS A 403 -10.93 14.46 -8.99
N ASN A 404 -11.69 15.56 -9.06
CA ASN A 404 -11.15 16.92 -8.93
C ASN A 404 -11.79 17.61 -7.72
N ALA A 405 -11.04 18.49 -7.06
CA ALA A 405 -11.57 19.36 -6.00
C ALA A 405 -11.45 20.82 -6.45
N MET A 406 -11.95 21.15 -7.64
CA MET A 406 -11.95 22.52 -8.18
C MET A 406 -13.30 22.93 -8.78
N ASP A 407 -14.12 21.95 -9.15
CA ASP A 407 -15.45 22.16 -9.71
C ASP A 407 -16.52 22.21 -8.60
N VAL A 408 -16.92 23.42 -8.19
CA VAL A 408 -17.94 23.63 -7.14
C VAL A 408 -19.36 23.23 -7.56
N ASP A 409 -19.57 22.93 -8.85
CA ASP A 409 -20.82 22.37 -9.36
C ASP A 409 -20.79 20.84 -9.43
N SER A 410 -19.65 20.22 -9.11
CA SER A 410 -19.52 18.78 -8.94
C SER A 410 -20.52 18.23 -7.92
N PRO A 411 -21.09 17.02 -8.14
CA PRO A 411 -21.91 16.34 -7.14
C PRO A 411 -21.16 15.99 -5.85
N ASP A 412 -19.83 16.06 -5.85
CA ASP A 412 -19.00 15.85 -4.67
C ASP A 412 -18.78 17.13 -3.85
N PHE A 413 -19.13 18.30 -4.37
CA PHE A 413 -19.10 19.55 -3.61
C PHE A 413 -20.33 19.66 -2.72
N ASP A 414 -20.13 19.73 -1.41
CA ASP A 414 -21.23 19.93 -0.47
C ASP A 414 -21.54 21.42 -0.34
N LYS A 415 -22.60 21.87 -1.03
CA LYS A 415 -23.04 23.27 -1.00
C LYS A 415 -23.45 23.77 0.39
N GLN A 416 -23.79 22.88 1.32
CA GLN A 416 -24.13 23.26 2.70
C GLN A 416 -22.88 23.43 3.56
N LEU A 417 -21.88 22.55 3.39
CA LEU A 417 -20.62 22.61 4.13
C LEU A 417 -19.61 23.59 3.53
N GLY A 418 -19.77 23.96 2.25
CA GLY A 418 -18.86 24.86 1.53
C GLY A 418 -17.53 24.20 1.14
N HIS A 419 -17.45 22.86 1.16
CA HIS A 419 -16.26 22.10 0.76
C HIS A 419 -16.63 20.76 0.11
N PHE A 420 -15.66 20.12 -0.54
CA PHE A 420 -15.84 18.79 -1.13
C PHE A 420 -15.96 17.69 -0.06
N ARG A 421 -16.79 16.68 -0.33
CA ARG A 421 -16.91 15.49 0.52
C ARG A 421 -15.73 14.56 0.29
N ASP A 422 -14.96 14.27 1.34
CA ASP A 422 -13.90 13.28 1.27
C ASP A 422 -14.47 11.87 1.33
N ARG A 423 -14.64 11.23 0.17
CA ARG A 423 -15.19 9.87 0.08
C ARG A 423 -14.16 8.78 0.33
N ARG A 424 -12.89 9.11 0.61
CA ARG A 424 -11.88 8.11 1.01
C ARG A 424 -12.27 7.37 2.28
N ARG A 425 -13.03 8.02 3.18
CA ARG A 425 -13.59 7.39 4.39
C ARG A 425 -14.51 6.19 4.11
N ALA A 426 -14.99 6.04 2.88
CA ALA A 426 -15.91 4.97 2.49
C ALA A 426 -15.19 3.68 2.05
N ARG A 427 -13.88 3.58 2.29
CA ARG A 427 -13.02 2.45 1.90
C ARG A 427 -11.76 2.43 2.77
N PRO A 428 -10.91 1.39 2.69
CA PRO A 428 -9.60 1.42 3.34
C PRO A 428 -8.77 2.62 2.87
N TRP A 429 -8.10 3.29 3.82
CA TRP A 429 -7.14 4.37 3.52
C TRP A 429 -5.81 3.80 3.01
N ALA A 430 -5.39 2.68 3.61
CA ALA A 430 -4.23 1.93 3.20
C ALA A 430 -4.46 0.43 3.34
N GLU A 431 -3.79 -0.35 2.50
CA GLU A 431 -3.90 -1.81 2.48
C GLU A 431 -2.51 -2.45 2.58
N TYR A 432 -2.29 -3.15 3.69
CA TYR A 432 -0.99 -3.72 4.03
C TYR A 432 -1.02 -5.25 4.10
N GLY A 433 0.15 -5.87 3.94
CA GLY A 433 0.33 -7.31 4.13
C GLY A 433 -0.58 -8.16 3.22
N ILE A 434 -0.82 -7.68 1.99
CA ILE A 434 -1.73 -8.30 1.02
C ILE A 434 -1.29 -9.74 0.75
N ARG A 435 -2.26 -10.67 0.77
CA ARG A 435 -2.02 -12.07 0.43
C ARG A 435 -3.12 -12.67 -0.42
N PRO A 436 -2.76 -13.52 -1.40
CA PRO A 436 -3.75 -14.36 -2.07
C PRO A 436 -4.27 -15.43 -1.14
N ILE A 437 -5.54 -15.78 -1.33
CA ILE A 437 -6.20 -16.83 -0.58
C ILE A 437 -6.11 -18.13 -1.38
N PRO A 438 -5.65 -19.25 -0.79
CA PRO A 438 -5.56 -20.52 -1.50
C PRO A 438 -6.89 -20.92 -2.16
N GLY A 439 -6.85 -21.32 -3.44
CA GLY A 439 -8.04 -21.76 -4.19
C GLY A 439 -9.07 -20.66 -4.48
N SER A 440 -8.70 -19.39 -4.36
CA SER A 440 -9.60 -18.24 -4.58
C SER A 440 -8.93 -17.13 -5.40
N ASP A 441 -9.74 -16.34 -6.12
CA ASP A 441 -9.29 -15.10 -6.78
C ASP A 441 -9.26 -13.90 -5.81
N ARG A 442 -9.67 -14.10 -4.56
CA ARG A 442 -9.72 -13.05 -3.54
C ARG A 442 -8.39 -12.92 -2.81
N LEU A 443 -8.19 -11.71 -2.31
CA LEU A 443 -7.07 -11.34 -1.47
C LEU A 443 -7.56 -11.06 -0.04
N ILE A 444 -6.68 -11.25 0.93
CA ILE A 444 -6.81 -10.70 2.28
C ILE A 444 -5.78 -9.58 2.47
N ALA A 445 -6.16 -8.51 3.14
CA ALA A 445 -5.27 -7.41 3.51
C ALA A 445 -5.61 -6.87 4.89
N VAL A 446 -4.70 -6.06 5.43
CA VAL A 446 -4.91 -5.24 6.62
C VAL A 446 -5.28 -3.84 6.15
N ALA A 447 -6.53 -3.45 6.37
CA ALA A 447 -7.01 -2.08 6.18
C ALA A 447 -6.54 -1.21 7.34
N GLY A 448 -5.55 -0.37 7.07
CA GLY A 448 -4.97 0.56 8.02
C GLY A 448 -5.19 2.01 7.59
N VAL A 449 -4.41 2.88 8.22
CA VAL A 449 -4.37 4.31 7.92
C VAL A 449 -3.05 4.67 7.22
N HIS A 450 -2.97 5.85 6.60
CA HIS A 450 -1.86 6.23 5.74
C HIS A 450 -0.51 6.28 6.47
N HIS A 451 -0.46 6.80 7.71
CA HIS A 451 0.77 6.90 8.51
C HIS A 451 0.83 5.92 9.69
N SER A 452 0.32 4.69 9.55
CA SER A 452 0.51 3.64 10.55
C SER A 452 1.60 2.65 10.16
N SER A 453 2.17 1.94 11.15
CA SER A 453 2.75 0.62 10.91
C SER A 453 1.70 -0.30 10.24
N PRO A 454 2.09 -1.42 9.59
CA PRO A 454 1.17 -2.29 8.84
C PRO A 454 0.20 -3.06 9.77
N ARG A 455 -0.74 -2.32 10.36
CA ARG A 455 -1.72 -2.76 11.35
C ARG A 455 -3.07 -2.10 11.12
N GLY A 456 -4.14 -2.80 11.48
CA GLY A 456 -5.49 -2.32 11.27
C GLY A 456 -6.55 -3.42 11.37
N GLU A 457 -7.62 -3.25 10.61
CA GLU A 457 -8.70 -4.23 10.50
C GLU A 457 -8.48 -5.15 9.30
N LEU A 458 -9.07 -6.35 9.34
CA LEU A 458 -8.90 -7.32 8.25
C LEU A 458 -10.01 -7.18 7.21
N VAL A 459 -9.60 -7.17 5.94
CA VAL A 459 -10.51 -7.08 4.80
C VAL A 459 -10.24 -8.17 3.77
N LEU A 460 -11.31 -8.64 3.13
CA LEU A 460 -11.26 -9.41 1.89
C LEU A 460 -11.49 -8.50 0.70
N ILE A 461 -10.75 -8.73 -0.38
CA ILE A 461 -10.78 -7.92 -1.60
C ILE A 461 -10.98 -8.84 -2.80
N ASP A 462 -12.01 -8.58 -3.61
CA ASP A 462 -12.30 -9.31 -4.86
C ASP A 462 -12.07 -8.38 -6.07
N PRO A 463 -10.87 -8.38 -6.67
CA PRO A 463 -10.51 -7.45 -7.74
C PRO A 463 -11.26 -7.71 -9.06
N ARG A 464 -12.01 -8.82 -9.17
CA ARG A 464 -12.83 -9.12 -10.36
C ARG A 464 -14.13 -8.32 -10.37
N ARG A 465 -14.60 -7.88 -9.20
CA ARG A 465 -15.75 -6.98 -9.11
C ARG A 465 -15.32 -5.60 -9.62
N PRO A 466 -16.17 -4.86 -10.33
CA PRO A 466 -15.87 -3.47 -10.68
C PRO A 466 -15.64 -2.64 -9.41
N ASP A 467 -14.60 -1.81 -9.43
CA ASP A 467 -14.37 -0.80 -8.38
C ASP A 467 -15.44 0.29 -8.51
N ASP A 468 -16.18 0.51 -7.42
CA ASP A 468 -17.15 1.60 -7.31
C ASP A 468 -16.56 2.82 -6.57
N HIS A 469 -15.24 2.80 -6.36
CA HIS A 469 -14.46 3.76 -5.60
C HIS A 469 -14.78 3.76 -4.09
N THR A 470 -15.51 2.74 -3.61
CA THR A 470 -15.91 2.55 -2.21
C THR A 470 -15.69 1.09 -1.76
N MET A 471 -16.73 0.36 -1.34
CA MET A 471 -16.64 -0.99 -0.78
C MET A 471 -17.11 -2.10 -1.74
N ALA A 472 -17.44 -1.85 -3.02
CA ALA A 472 -17.97 -2.92 -3.88
C ALA A 472 -17.04 -4.14 -4.00
N GLN A 473 -15.72 -3.91 -3.96
CA GLN A 473 -14.69 -4.94 -4.00
C GLN A 473 -14.29 -5.44 -2.61
N VAL A 474 -14.69 -4.77 -1.52
CA VAL A 474 -14.14 -4.97 -0.17
C VAL A 474 -15.20 -5.50 0.79
N LYS A 475 -14.84 -6.50 1.60
CA LYS A 475 -15.62 -6.96 2.75
C LYS A 475 -14.78 -6.94 4.02
N ARG A 476 -15.30 -6.35 5.09
CA ARG A 476 -14.70 -6.46 6.42
C ARG A 476 -14.88 -7.89 6.95
N ILE A 477 -13.82 -8.47 7.49
CA ILE A 477 -13.87 -9.80 8.11
C ILE A 477 -14.43 -9.70 9.54
N THR A 478 -14.09 -8.62 10.24
CA THR A 478 -14.54 -8.32 11.60
C THR A 478 -15.73 -7.36 11.58
N GLY A 479 -16.43 -7.26 12.71
CA GLY A 479 -17.55 -6.32 12.88
C GLY A 479 -17.14 -4.86 13.13
N SER A 480 -15.84 -4.59 13.33
CA SER A 480 -15.31 -3.25 13.60
C SER A 480 -15.41 -2.34 12.38
N ASP A 481 -15.57 -1.04 12.60
CA ASP A 481 -15.45 -0.04 11.53
C ASP A 481 -14.04 0.00 10.94
N LEU A 482 -13.92 0.40 9.67
CA LEU A 482 -12.60 0.67 9.08
C LEU A 482 -11.98 1.90 9.76
N PRO A 483 -10.67 1.87 10.03
CA PRO A 483 -9.98 3.02 10.60
C PRO A 483 -9.94 4.18 9.59
N SER A 484 -9.88 5.42 10.06
CA SER A 484 -10.05 6.60 9.20
C SER A 484 -9.14 7.79 9.55
N GLU A 485 -8.38 8.23 8.54
CA GLU A 485 -7.63 9.50 8.39
C GLU A 485 -8.50 10.78 8.39
N SER A 486 -9.83 10.68 8.35
CA SER A 486 -10.67 11.83 8.02
C SER A 486 -10.62 12.94 9.10
N PRO A 487 -10.51 14.23 8.72
CA PRO A 487 -10.68 15.39 9.62
C PRO A 487 -11.99 15.38 10.41
N GLU A 488 -13.02 14.72 9.88
CA GLU A 488 -14.32 14.58 10.53
C GLU A 488 -14.28 13.64 11.75
N VAL A 489 -13.25 12.79 11.87
CA VAL A 489 -13.01 11.91 13.01
C VAL A 489 -12.14 12.65 14.02
N SER A 490 -12.62 12.75 15.27
CA SER A 490 -11.89 13.46 16.32
C SER A 490 -10.52 12.82 16.55
N ILE A 491 -9.51 13.62 16.87
CA ILE A 491 -8.15 13.12 17.17
C ILE A 491 -8.19 12.08 18.30
N ALA A 492 -9.06 12.28 19.30
CA ALA A 492 -9.24 11.32 20.38
C ALA A 492 -9.76 9.98 19.84
N ASP A 493 -10.70 9.99 18.90
CA ASP A 493 -11.21 8.77 18.27
C ASP A 493 -10.15 8.11 17.37
N ARG A 494 -9.39 8.88 16.58
CA ARG A 494 -8.28 8.33 15.76
C ARG A 494 -7.18 7.68 16.61
N LEU A 495 -6.85 8.27 17.76
CA LEU A 495 -5.88 7.70 18.70
C LEU A 495 -6.45 6.50 19.47
N ASN A 496 -7.79 6.39 19.54
CA ASN A 496 -8.51 5.27 20.14
C ASN A 496 -8.83 4.16 19.14
N ASP A 497 -8.61 4.36 17.83
CA ASP A 497 -8.73 3.30 16.84
C ASP A 497 -7.81 2.16 17.26
N LYS A 498 -8.43 1.09 17.74
CA LYS A 498 -7.73 -0.17 17.93
C LYS A 498 -7.36 -0.59 16.52
N LEU A 499 -6.06 -0.67 16.22
CA LEU A 499 -5.53 -1.29 15.01
C LEU A 499 -5.03 -2.70 15.39
N PRO A 500 -5.94 -3.67 15.61
CA PRO A 500 -5.65 -4.88 16.37
C PRO A 500 -4.86 -5.94 15.60
N TYR A 501 -4.95 -5.96 14.27
CA TYR A 501 -4.46 -7.05 13.46
C TYR A 501 -3.31 -6.63 12.56
N ALA A 502 -2.38 -7.55 12.37
CA ALA A 502 -1.31 -7.44 11.37
C ALA A 502 -0.99 -8.82 10.79
N TRP A 503 -0.37 -8.82 9.61
CA TRP A 503 0.25 -9.99 8.99
C TRP A 503 -0.65 -11.23 8.92
N PRO A 504 -1.84 -11.13 8.30
CA PRO A 504 -2.70 -12.29 8.13
C PRO A 504 -2.00 -13.35 7.27
N TRP A 505 -2.30 -14.62 7.54
CA TRP A 505 -2.01 -15.76 6.70
C TRP A 505 -3.31 -16.53 6.43
N PRO A 506 -3.86 -16.48 5.21
CA PRO A 506 -5.11 -17.15 4.90
C PRO A 506 -4.93 -18.67 4.76
N LEU A 507 -5.81 -19.43 5.42
CA LEU A 507 -5.96 -20.87 5.21
C LEU A 507 -7.08 -21.17 4.19
N SER A 508 -8.07 -20.29 4.12
CA SER A 508 -9.17 -20.27 3.15
C SER A 508 -9.78 -18.87 3.11
N GLU A 509 -10.91 -18.67 2.41
CA GLU A 509 -11.70 -17.44 2.50
C GLU A 509 -12.28 -17.21 3.89
N ASP A 510 -12.26 -18.20 4.80
CA ASP A 510 -13.01 -18.20 6.04
C ASP A 510 -12.17 -18.37 7.31
N PHE A 511 -10.88 -18.71 7.18
CA PHE A 511 -9.97 -18.97 8.31
C PHE A 511 -8.59 -18.38 8.08
N TYR A 512 -8.03 -17.75 9.10
CA TYR A 512 -6.79 -16.99 9.01
C TYR A 512 -5.94 -17.16 10.27
N LEU A 513 -4.62 -17.26 10.12
CA LEU A 513 -3.68 -17.03 11.22
C LEU A 513 -3.30 -15.54 11.21
N VAL A 514 -3.33 -14.88 12.37
CA VAL A 514 -3.16 -13.43 12.43
C VAL A 514 -2.35 -13.03 13.66
N SER A 515 -1.49 -12.02 13.53
CA SER A 515 -0.86 -11.37 14.68
C SER A 515 -1.85 -10.42 15.33
N HIS A 516 -2.23 -10.69 16.58
CA HIS A 516 -3.06 -9.80 17.40
C HIS A 516 -2.18 -8.91 18.26
N LEU A 517 -2.02 -7.66 17.84
CA LEU A 517 -1.05 -6.71 18.40
C LEU A 517 -1.32 -6.32 19.85
N PRO A 518 -2.56 -6.03 20.28
CA PRO A 518 -2.84 -5.64 21.68
C PRO A 518 -2.38 -6.68 22.70
N THR A 519 -2.36 -7.96 22.33
CA THR A 519 -1.90 -9.05 23.21
C THR A 519 -0.55 -9.64 22.79
N GLY A 520 0.04 -9.19 21.68
CA GLY A 520 1.25 -9.75 21.08
C GLY A 520 1.14 -11.23 20.71
N SER A 521 -0.07 -11.71 20.41
CA SER A 521 -0.35 -13.14 20.28
C SER A 521 -0.55 -13.57 18.83
N LEU A 522 -0.24 -14.84 18.52
CA LEU A 522 -0.72 -15.48 17.28
C LEU A 522 -2.11 -16.05 17.53
N VAL A 523 -3.07 -15.70 16.68
CA VAL A 523 -4.46 -16.14 16.81
C VAL A 523 -4.97 -16.83 15.54
N LEU A 524 -5.85 -17.81 15.73
CA LEU A 524 -6.71 -18.32 14.67
C LEU A 524 -8.00 -17.49 14.67
N LEU A 525 -8.30 -16.85 13.55
CA LEU A 525 -9.51 -16.06 13.33
C LEU A 525 -10.37 -16.74 12.26
N ASP A 526 -11.70 -16.69 12.43
CA ASP A 526 -12.65 -17.14 11.41
C ASP A 526 -13.59 -16.02 10.91
N ARG A 527 -14.32 -16.29 9.82
CA ARG A 527 -15.29 -15.37 9.19
C ARG A 527 -16.37 -14.86 10.13
N PHE A 528 -16.67 -15.58 11.21
CA PHE A 528 -17.74 -15.23 12.15
C PHE A 528 -17.23 -14.28 13.25
N GLY A 529 -15.96 -13.87 13.20
CA GLY A 529 -15.31 -13.04 14.21
C GLY A 529 -14.88 -13.82 15.44
N ASN A 530 -14.82 -15.16 15.38
CA ASN A 530 -14.24 -15.93 16.49
C ASN A 530 -12.71 -15.84 16.43
N ARG A 531 -12.10 -15.65 17.61
CA ARG A 531 -10.64 -15.59 17.79
C ARG A 531 -10.20 -16.63 18.80
N ASP A 532 -9.16 -17.42 18.51
CA ASP A 532 -8.52 -18.34 19.46
C ASP A 532 -7.00 -18.15 19.48
N VAL A 533 -6.43 -17.94 20.67
CA VAL A 533 -4.98 -17.81 20.82
C VAL A 533 -4.31 -19.16 20.59
N LEU A 534 -3.34 -19.20 19.68
CA LEU A 534 -2.46 -20.35 19.46
C LEU A 534 -1.18 -20.19 20.30
N TYR A 535 -0.60 -18.99 20.29
CA TYR A 535 0.64 -18.69 21.02
C TYR A 535 0.62 -17.27 21.61
N ARG A 536 1.21 -17.13 22.79
CA ARG A 536 1.49 -15.84 23.43
C ARG A 536 2.83 -15.93 24.17
N GLY A 537 3.79 -15.13 23.72
CA GLY A 537 5.13 -15.03 24.31
C GLY A 537 5.35 -13.73 25.07
N SER A 538 6.61 -13.48 25.44
CA SER A 538 7.07 -12.22 26.04
C SER A 538 7.20 -11.08 25.04
N LYS A 539 7.31 -11.40 23.74
CA LYS A 539 7.38 -10.44 22.63
C LYS A 539 6.21 -10.66 21.66
N PRO A 540 5.77 -9.59 20.97
CA PRO A 540 4.73 -9.72 19.95
C PRO A 540 5.18 -10.63 18.82
N VAL A 541 4.24 -11.43 18.31
CA VAL A 541 4.40 -12.09 17.02
C VAL A 541 4.32 -11.05 15.93
N GLN A 542 5.34 -10.98 15.07
CA GLN A 542 5.36 -10.10 13.92
C GLN A 542 4.81 -10.86 12.72
N PHE A 543 5.43 -11.95 12.31
CA PHE A 543 5.04 -12.68 11.10
C PHE A 543 4.89 -14.17 11.37
N ALA A 544 3.93 -14.88 10.73
CA ALA A 544 3.74 -16.32 10.91
C ALA A 544 3.37 -17.04 9.59
N ILE A 545 3.85 -18.28 9.44
CA ILE A 545 3.61 -19.16 8.28
C ILE A 545 3.47 -20.62 8.73
N PRO A 546 2.43 -21.35 8.29
CA PRO A 546 2.34 -22.80 8.48
C PRO A 546 3.48 -23.52 7.75
N ARG A 547 4.09 -24.52 8.39
CA ARG A 547 5.04 -25.42 7.71
C ARG A 547 4.26 -26.46 6.91
N LYS A 548 3.93 -26.12 5.66
CA LYS A 548 3.21 -27.00 4.74
C LYS A 548 3.56 -26.65 3.28
N PRO A 549 3.72 -27.65 2.40
CA PRO A 549 3.73 -27.41 0.96
C PRO A 549 2.44 -26.72 0.51
N ARG A 550 2.56 -25.89 -0.51
CA ARG A 550 1.46 -25.17 -1.16
C ARG A 550 1.51 -25.40 -2.66
N GLU A 551 0.36 -25.25 -3.31
CA GLU A 551 0.29 -25.32 -4.77
C GLU A 551 1.22 -24.28 -5.39
N THR A 552 2.00 -24.70 -6.38
CA THR A 552 2.87 -23.80 -7.14
C THR A 552 2.00 -23.14 -8.22
N PRO A 553 1.84 -21.80 -8.22
CA PRO A 553 1.15 -21.09 -9.29
C PRO A 553 1.79 -21.36 -10.66
N PRO A 554 1.09 -21.10 -11.77
CA PRO A 554 1.67 -21.19 -13.09
C PRO A 554 2.93 -20.32 -13.24
N VAL A 555 3.94 -20.84 -13.92
CA VAL A 555 5.11 -20.05 -14.31
C VAL A 555 4.71 -19.14 -15.48
N ILE A 556 4.72 -17.84 -15.26
CA ILE A 556 4.56 -16.84 -16.34
C ILE A 556 5.91 -16.66 -17.04
N PRO A 557 5.99 -16.80 -18.38
CA PRO A 557 7.21 -16.57 -19.14
C PRO A 557 7.77 -15.15 -18.96
N ILE A 558 9.10 -15.08 -18.85
CA ILE A 558 9.84 -13.81 -18.85
C ILE A 558 9.91 -13.28 -20.28
N GLU A 559 9.48 -12.04 -20.50
CA GLU A 559 9.53 -11.39 -21.82
C GLU A 559 10.28 -10.05 -21.79
N THR A 560 11.06 -9.81 -20.73
CA THR A 560 12.04 -8.72 -20.65
C THR A 560 13.46 -9.22 -20.94
N PHE A 561 14.36 -8.28 -21.22
CA PHE A 561 15.78 -8.53 -21.51
C PHE A 561 16.69 -7.91 -20.44
N GLN A 562 16.36 -8.18 -19.18
CA GLN A 562 17.12 -7.73 -18.01
C GLN A 562 18.07 -8.82 -17.49
N GLY A 563 19.10 -8.42 -16.74
CA GLY A 563 20.01 -9.35 -16.08
C GLY A 563 20.72 -10.27 -17.06
N GLU A 564 20.75 -11.56 -16.77
CA GLU A 564 21.33 -12.60 -17.64
C GLU A 564 20.68 -12.68 -19.03
N ARG A 565 19.46 -12.15 -19.22
CA ARG A 565 18.81 -12.07 -20.55
C ARG A 565 19.27 -10.85 -21.36
N ALA A 566 20.02 -9.93 -20.79
CA ALA A 566 20.54 -8.78 -21.52
C ALA A 566 21.47 -9.24 -22.66
N GLY A 567 21.27 -8.68 -23.86
CA GLY A 567 22.09 -8.97 -25.03
C GLY A 567 21.82 -10.31 -25.73
N LEU A 568 20.77 -11.05 -25.34
CA LEU A 568 20.32 -12.21 -26.10
C LEU A 568 19.89 -11.85 -27.53
N ALA A 569 20.09 -12.77 -28.48
CA ALA A 569 19.88 -12.52 -29.91
C ALA A 569 18.42 -12.26 -30.31
N ASP A 570 17.46 -12.68 -29.49
CA ASP A 570 16.03 -12.45 -29.66
C ASP A 570 15.55 -11.13 -29.03
N HIS A 571 16.47 -10.30 -28.52
CA HIS A 571 16.17 -8.95 -28.03
C HIS A 571 15.50 -8.13 -29.12
N ARG A 572 14.35 -7.55 -28.76
CA ARG A 572 13.61 -6.58 -29.57
C ARG A 572 13.46 -5.28 -28.77
N PRO A 573 13.49 -4.09 -29.40
CA PRO A 573 13.26 -2.84 -28.68
C PRO A 573 11.88 -2.80 -28.00
N ALA A 574 11.83 -2.17 -26.84
CA ALA A 574 10.62 -1.99 -26.06
C ALA A 574 9.66 -1.04 -26.77
N THR A 575 8.36 -1.36 -26.70
CA THR A 575 7.32 -0.52 -27.32
C THR A 575 6.13 -0.37 -26.40
N ILE A 576 5.39 0.72 -26.59
CA ILE A 576 4.10 0.96 -25.95
C ILE A 576 3.06 1.16 -27.04
N SER A 577 1.88 0.55 -26.83
CA SER A 577 0.71 0.78 -27.66
C SER A 577 -0.54 1.10 -26.85
N VAL A 578 -1.40 1.95 -27.40
CA VAL A 578 -2.76 2.21 -26.90
C VAL A 578 -3.73 1.84 -28.01
N MET A 579 -4.69 0.95 -27.74
CA MET A 579 -5.65 0.48 -28.75
C MET A 579 -6.55 1.62 -29.21
N ASN A 580 -7.14 2.37 -28.27
CA ASN A 580 -7.94 3.55 -28.58
C ASN A 580 -7.99 4.51 -27.37
N VAL A 581 -7.42 5.70 -27.49
CA VAL A 581 -7.46 6.74 -26.42
C VAL A 581 -8.89 7.16 -26.04
N TYR A 582 -9.86 7.01 -26.95
CA TYR A 582 -11.26 7.33 -26.68
C TYR A 582 -11.99 6.26 -25.87
N GLN A 583 -11.38 5.08 -25.67
CA GLN A 583 -11.86 4.10 -24.70
C GLN A 583 -11.47 4.57 -23.29
N ALA A 584 -12.29 5.45 -22.72
CA ALA A 584 -12.11 6.03 -21.40
C ALA A 584 -13.38 5.86 -20.56
N ASP A 585 -13.25 5.87 -19.24
CA ASP A 585 -14.38 5.80 -18.31
C ASP A 585 -15.05 7.18 -18.05
N MET A 586 -14.38 8.29 -18.39
CA MET A 586 -14.92 9.65 -18.40
C MET A 586 -15.04 10.17 -19.84
N PRO A 587 -16.11 10.94 -20.16
CA PRO A 587 -16.28 11.48 -21.50
C PRO A 587 -15.22 12.54 -21.81
N TRP A 588 -14.79 12.59 -23.07
CA TRP A 588 -13.96 13.66 -23.60
C TRP A 588 -14.80 14.93 -23.85
N PRO A 589 -14.22 16.15 -23.75
CA PRO A 589 -14.96 17.37 -24.06
C PRO A 589 -15.43 17.40 -25.53
N GLU A 590 -16.59 17.99 -25.77
CA GLU A 590 -17.16 18.12 -27.12
C GLU A 590 -16.17 18.79 -28.10
N ALA A 591 -16.20 18.35 -29.36
CA ALA A 591 -15.36 18.86 -30.45
C ALA A 591 -13.83 18.85 -30.19
N THR A 592 -13.36 18.08 -29.19
CA THR A 592 -11.94 17.92 -28.90
C THR A 592 -11.38 16.71 -29.65
N LEU A 593 -10.40 16.94 -30.53
CA LEU A 593 -9.70 15.89 -31.26
C LEU A 593 -8.34 15.68 -30.62
N ILE A 594 -8.10 14.47 -30.11
CA ILE A 594 -6.78 14.10 -29.61
C ILE A 594 -5.86 13.84 -30.81
N LYS A 595 -4.77 14.61 -30.92
CA LYS A 595 -3.82 14.56 -32.05
C LYS A 595 -2.49 13.94 -31.71
N SER A 596 -2.10 13.98 -30.44
CA SER A 596 -0.83 13.41 -29.99
C SER A 596 -0.90 12.99 -28.53
N LEU A 597 -0.06 12.02 -28.17
CA LEU A 597 0.22 11.65 -26.79
C LEU A 597 1.57 12.24 -26.40
N ARG A 598 1.63 12.97 -25.28
CA ARG A 598 2.89 13.41 -24.67
C ARG A 598 3.35 12.38 -23.66
N ILE A 599 4.62 12.00 -23.74
CA ILE A 599 5.29 11.12 -22.78
C ILE A 599 6.12 12.01 -21.85
N VAL A 600 5.93 11.84 -20.54
CA VAL A 600 6.62 12.62 -19.51
C VAL A 600 7.34 11.68 -18.56
N GLN A 601 8.63 11.90 -18.35
CA GLN A 601 9.38 11.22 -17.30
C GLN A 601 9.20 11.94 -15.97
N VAL A 602 8.99 11.16 -14.90
CA VAL A 602 9.06 11.60 -13.51
C VAL A 602 10.44 11.28 -12.95
N PHE A 603 11.04 12.22 -12.23
CA PHE A 603 12.33 12.00 -11.57
C PHE A 603 12.12 11.69 -10.09
N PRO A 604 12.61 10.55 -9.57
CA PRO A 604 12.55 10.26 -8.15
C PRO A 604 13.39 11.26 -7.35
N ARG A 605 13.02 11.42 -6.08
CA ARG A 605 13.80 12.24 -5.15
C ARG A 605 15.01 11.41 -4.67
N PRO A 606 16.26 11.86 -4.83
CA PRO A 606 17.40 11.10 -4.34
C PRO A 606 17.52 11.18 -2.82
N TRP A 607 18.23 10.23 -2.20
CA TRP A 607 18.67 10.32 -0.81
C TRP A 607 19.38 11.63 -0.50
N SER A 608 20.16 12.18 -1.43
CA SER A 608 20.86 13.46 -1.22
C SER A 608 19.94 14.70 -1.15
N SER A 609 18.62 14.53 -1.30
CA SER A 609 17.64 15.61 -1.31
C SER A 609 16.50 15.31 -0.32
N PRO A 610 16.73 15.42 1.00
CA PRO A 610 15.67 15.26 2.00
C PRO A 610 14.58 16.33 1.84
N TYR A 611 13.41 16.09 2.43
CA TYR A 611 12.21 16.91 2.23
C TYR A 611 12.39 18.40 2.61
N GLU A 612 13.14 18.69 3.68
CA GLU A 612 13.35 20.08 4.14
C GLU A 612 14.24 20.85 3.15
N HIS A 613 13.81 22.04 2.73
CA HIS A 613 14.57 23.02 1.91
C HIS A 613 14.65 22.78 0.40
N VAL A 614 13.84 21.88 -0.16
CA VAL A 614 13.64 21.86 -1.61
C VAL A 614 12.87 23.12 -2.00
N GLY A 615 13.38 23.90 -2.96
CA GLY A 615 12.63 24.99 -3.58
C GLY A 615 11.48 24.42 -4.40
N GLU A 616 10.41 24.03 -3.72
CA GLU A 616 9.27 23.35 -4.33
C GLU A 616 8.34 24.35 -5.00
N SER A 617 7.56 23.87 -5.96
CA SER A 617 6.57 24.63 -6.74
C SER A 617 5.47 25.26 -5.86
N TYR A 618 4.27 25.48 -6.40
CA TYR A 618 3.11 25.79 -5.55
C TYR A 618 2.67 24.58 -4.69
N MET A 619 3.15 23.38 -4.99
CA MET A 619 2.81 22.13 -4.30
C MET A 619 3.90 21.65 -3.32
N SER A 620 3.50 21.32 -2.08
CA SER A 620 4.31 20.50 -1.15
C SER A 620 4.55 19.10 -1.71
N GLY A 621 5.80 18.62 -1.69
CA GLY A 621 6.19 17.32 -2.24
C GLY A 621 6.29 17.30 -3.77
N THR A 622 6.66 18.43 -4.39
CA THR A 622 6.74 18.59 -5.86
C THR A 622 7.47 17.43 -6.56
N ILE A 623 6.93 17.05 -7.72
CA ILE A 623 7.53 16.07 -8.63
C ILE A 623 8.18 16.79 -9.81
N ASN A 624 9.51 16.75 -9.85
CA ASN A 624 10.29 17.19 -11.01
C ASN A 624 10.10 16.23 -12.18
N ARG A 625 10.10 16.76 -13.39
CA ARG A 625 9.72 16.03 -14.59
C ARG A 625 10.34 16.58 -15.86
N MET A 626 10.32 15.79 -16.91
CA MET A 626 10.78 16.17 -18.24
C MET A 626 9.83 15.60 -19.32
N PRO A 627 9.34 16.43 -20.25
CA PRO A 627 8.66 15.90 -21.44
C PRO A 627 9.69 15.20 -22.33
N LEU A 628 9.54 13.89 -22.53
CA LEU A 628 10.40 13.13 -23.44
C LEU A 628 10.04 13.37 -24.91
N GLY A 629 8.80 13.80 -25.15
CA GLY A 629 8.32 14.21 -26.46
C GLY A 629 6.87 13.82 -26.70
N THR A 630 6.45 13.95 -27.96
CA THR A 630 5.11 13.62 -28.42
C THR A 630 5.15 12.57 -29.53
N VAL A 631 4.09 11.76 -29.59
CA VAL A 631 3.85 10.76 -30.64
C VAL A 631 2.45 10.95 -31.22
N PRO A 632 2.22 10.62 -32.50
CA PRO A 632 0.92 10.83 -33.12
C PRO A 632 -0.15 9.90 -32.53
N VAL A 633 -1.36 10.43 -32.42
CA VAL A 633 -2.59 9.66 -32.21
C VAL A 633 -3.29 9.57 -33.56
N GLU A 634 -3.55 8.34 -34.02
CA GLU A 634 -4.16 8.10 -35.32
C GLU A 634 -5.67 8.47 -35.31
N GLU A 635 -6.29 8.51 -36.49
CA GLU A 635 -7.71 8.87 -36.61
C GLU A 635 -8.67 7.94 -35.87
N ASP A 636 -8.29 6.66 -35.70
CA ASP A 636 -9.03 5.67 -34.92
C ASP A 636 -8.73 5.74 -33.40
N GLY A 637 -7.91 6.71 -32.96
CA GLY A 637 -7.50 6.90 -31.58
C GLY A 637 -6.33 6.03 -31.14
N SER A 638 -5.74 5.23 -32.03
CA SER A 638 -4.64 4.32 -31.67
C SER A 638 -3.28 5.03 -31.59
N VAL A 639 -2.38 4.47 -30.78
CA VAL A 639 -1.01 4.98 -30.56
C VAL A 639 -0.02 3.82 -30.55
N TYR A 640 1.16 3.98 -31.16
CA TYR A 640 2.24 3.00 -31.15
C TYR A 640 3.62 3.65 -31.30
N PHE A 641 4.51 3.46 -30.33
CA PHE A 641 5.80 4.14 -30.23
C PHE A 641 6.90 3.37 -29.49
N GLU A 642 8.16 3.78 -29.70
CA GLU A 642 9.33 3.27 -28.98
C GLU A 642 9.29 3.69 -27.51
N ALA A 643 9.39 2.74 -26.59
CA ALA A 643 9.21 3.01 -25.18
C ALA A 643 10.50 3.55 -24.53
N PRO A 644 10.41 4.62 -23.70
CA PRO A 644 11.43 4.89 -22.70
C PRO A 644 11.50 3.72 -21.73
N ILE A 645 12.69 3.18 -21.51
CA ILE A 645 12.91 2.08 -20.57
C ILE A 645 13.55 2.56 -19.28
N GLU A 646 13.32 1.80 -18.22
CA GLU A 646 14.00 1.94 -16.93
C GLU A 646 13.82 3.33 -16.29
N CYS A 647 12.68 3.98 -16.52
CA CYS A 647 12.28 5.19 -15.82
C CYS A 647 10.77 5.21 -15.61
N GLU A 648 10.32 5.92 -14.58
CA GLU A 648 8.89 6.17 -14.41
C GLU A 648 8.41 7.23 -15.39
N ILE A 649 7.33 6.90 -16.10
CA ILE A 649 6.70 7.74 -17.11
C ILE A 649 5.19 7.82 -16.91
N TYR A 650 4.60 8.90 -17.39
CA TYR A 650 3.16 9.06 -17.50
C TYR A 650 2.79 9.72 -18.83
N PHE A 651 1.50 9.63 -19.20
CA PHE A 651 0.99 10.14 -20.47
C PHE A 651 0.03 11.32 -20.32
N GLN A 652 0.04 12.21 -21.31
CA GLN A 652 -0.97 13.27 -21.48
C GLN A 652 -1.56 13.22 -22.89
N ALA A 653 -2.88 13.15 -23.00
CA ALA A 653 -3.59 13.24 -24.27
C ALA A 653 -3.70 14.73 -24.68
N LEU A 654 -3.18 15.08 -25.85
CA LEU A 654 -3.13 16.46 -26.33
C LEU A 654 -4.13 16.70 -27.46
N ASP A 655 -4.84 17.83 -27.41
CA ASP A 655 -5.79 18.22 -28.46
C ASP A 655 -5.11 18.82 -29.71
N GLN A 656 -5.94 19.27 -30.68
CA GLN A 656 -5.48 19.92 -31.91
C GLN A 656 -4.68 21.21 -31.72
N ASN A 657 -4.76 21.84 -30.55
CA ASN A 657 -3.98 23.02 -30.18
C ASN A 657 -2.73 22.64 -29.37
N GLY A 658 -2.52 21.34 -29.13
CA GLY A 658 -1.45 20.78 -28.34
C GLY A 658 -1.72 20.80 -26.83
N LEU A 659 -2.88 21.26 -26.36
CA LEU A 659 -3.14 21.41 -24.92
C LEU A 659 -3.48 20.06 -24.29
N ALA A 660 -2.98 19.80 -23.09
CA ALA A 660 -3.34 18.59 -22.36
C ALA A 660 -4.84 18.60 -22.01
N VAL A 661 -5.55 17.57 -22.47
CA VAL A 661 -6.97 17.35 -22.19
C VAL A 661 -7.14 16.49 -20.96
N GLN A 662 -6.30 15.46 -20.82
CA GLN A 662 -6.26 14.59 -19.67
C GLN A 662 -4.80 14.19 -19.40
N SER A 663 -4.44 14.10 -18.11
CA SER A 663 -3.15 13.63 -17.64
C SER A 663 -3.36 12.41 -16.77
N MET A 664 -2.48 11.41 -16.90
CA MET A 664 -2.31 10.41 -15.85
C MET A 664 -1.86 11.13 -14.56
N ARG A 665 -2.48 10.77 -13.43
CA ARG A 665 -2.06 11.17 -12.07
C ARG A 665 -1.58 9.93 -11.32
N SER A 666 -0.68 9.20 -11.98
CA SER A 666 -0.05 7.92 -11.64
C SER A 666 1.07 7.71 -12.66
N GLY A 667 1.92 6.71 -12.46
CA GLY A 667 3.02 6.39 -13.36
C GLY A 667 3.09 4.91 -13.70
N THR A 668 3.81 4.62 -14.78
CA THR A 668 4.20 3.27 -15.18
C THR A 668 5.68 3.31 -15.59
N TYR A 669 6.24 2.16 -15.91
CA TYR A 669 7.60 2.03 -16.42
C TYR A 669 7.67 0.84 -17.38
N VAL A 670 8.67 0.83 -18.24
CA VAL A 670 8.89 -0.23 -19.22
C VAL A 670 10.29 -0.80 -19.06
N HIS A 671 10.41 -2.12 -19.20
CA HIS A 671 11.68 -2.83 -19.15
C HIS A 671 12.26 -3.07 -20.55
N PRO A 672 13.58 -3.30 -20.68
CA PRO A 672 14.21 -3.71 -21.93
C PRO A 672 13.43 -4.80 -22.68
N GLY A 673 13.07 -4.51 -23.93
CA GLY A 673 12.29 -5.33 -24.85
C GLY A 673 10.83 -5.67 -24.51
N GLU A 674 10.28 -5.09 -23.45
CA GLU A 674 8.87 -5.22 -23.10
C GLU A 674 7.95 -4.63 -24.19
N GLN A 675 6.83 -5.30 -24.45
CA GLN A 675 5.78 -4.83 -25.36
C GLN A 675 4.53 -4.49 -24.55
N MET A 676 4.48 -3.27 -24.02
CA MET A 676 3.38 -2.82 -23.15
C MET A 676 2.16 -2.39 -23.98
N SER A 677 0.97 -2.78 -23.54
CA SER A 677 -0.28 -2.41 -24.21
C SER A 677 -1.37 -1.95 -23.25
N CYS A 678 -2.04 -0.86 -23.60
CA CYS A 678 -3.24 -0.36 -22.93
C CYS A 678 -4.46 -0.45 -23.86
N ILE A 679 -5.63 -0.72 -23.30
CA ILE A 679 -6.86 -0.72 -24.10
C ILE A 679 -7.28 0.73 -24.40
N GLY A 680 -7.14 1.62 -23.42
CA GLY A 680 -7.46 3.03 -23.60
C GLY A 680 -6.87 3.92 -22.51
N CYS A 681 -7.52 5.04 -22.26
CA CYS A 681 -7.08 6.02 -21.26
C CYS A 681 -7.94 5.87 -20.00
N HIS A 682 -7.39 5.21 -18.96
CA HIS A 682 -8.12 4.85 -17.74
C HIS A 682 -9.35 3.95 -18.01
N GLU A 683 -9.18 2.95 -18.86
CA GLU A 683 -10.15 1.89 -19.02
C GLU A 683 -10.39 1.14 -17.70
N ARG A 684 -11.54 0.46 -17.58
CA ARG A 684 -11.72 -0.50 -16.49
C ARG A 684 -10.79 -1.69 -16.75
N THR A 685 -10.07 -2.14 -15.74
CA THR A 685 -9.16 -3.30 -15.80
C THR A 685 -9.86 -4.62 -16.16
N THR A 686 -11.18 -4.68 -16.02
CA THR A 686 -12.03 -5.82 -16.43
C THR A 686 -12.54 -5.72 -17.87
N THR A 687 -12.21 -4.64 -18.59
CA THR A 687 -12.61 -4.45 -19.99
C THR A 687 -11.80 -5.39 -20.87
N ALA A 688 -12.47 -6.19 -21.70
CA ALA A 688 -11.80 -6.93 -22.76
C ALA A 688 -11.43 -5.99 -23.91
N PRO A 689 -10.30 -6.21 -24.61
CA PRO A 689 -9.99 -5.46 -25.82
C PRO A 689 -11.12 -5.60 -26.84
N PRO A 690 -11.54 -4.51 -27.52
CA PRO A 690 -12.58 -4.59 -28.53
C PRO A 690 -12.13 -5.46 -29.71
N ALA A 691 -13.04 -6.28 -30.26
CA ALA A 691 -12.76 -7.24 -31.34
C ALA A 691 -12.60 -6.61 -32.74
N HIS A 692 -12.11 -5.37 -32.83
CA HIS A 692 -12.02 -4.63 -34.09
C HIS A 692 -10.77 -4.99 -34.93
N SER A 693 -10.72 -4.44 -36.14
CA SER A 693 -9.54 -4.45 -37.02
C SER A 693 -8.28 -4.01 -36.30
N ILE A 694 -7.11 -4.48 -36.77
CA ILE A 694 -5.80 -4.05 -36.27
C ILE A 694 -5.75 -2.51 -36.23
N PRO A 695 -5.47 -1.89 -35.06
CA PRO A 695 -5.42 -0.44 -34.94
C PRO A 695 -4.44 0.19 -35.93
N LEU A 696 -4.77 1.37 -36.48
CA LEU A 696 -3.98 2.02 -37.53
C LEU A 696 -2.51 2.19 -37.12
N ALA A 697 -2.24 2.56 -35.87
CA ALA A 697 -0.88 2.77 -35.37
C ALA A 697 -0.04 1.49 -35.42
N MET A 698 -0.67 0.32 -35.27
CA MET A 698 -0.01 -1.00 -35.30
C MET A 698 0.21 -1.54 -36.71
N THR A 699 -0.24 -0.84 -37.74
CA THR A 699 0.02 -1.21 -39.15
C THR A 699 1.33 -0.64 -39.69
N ARG A 700 2.02 0.18 -38.89
CA ARG A 700 3.32 0.80 -39.18
C ARG A 700 4.33 0.49 -38.08
N SER A 701 5.59 0.84 -38.32
CA SER A 701 6.63 0.82 -37.29
C SER A 701 6.29 1.76 -36.12
N PRO A 702 6.81 1.48 -34.91
CA PRO A 702 6.65 2.37 -33.76
C PRO A 702 7.13 3.79 -34.11
N SER A 703 6.40 4.81 -33.67
CA SER A 703 6.81 6.20 -33.83
C SER A 703 7.97 6.54 -32.91
N LYS A 704 8.90 7.35 -33.40
CA LYS A 704 9.92 8.02 -32.56
C LYS A 704 9.30 9.26 -31.91
N MET A 705 9.66 9.52 -30.66
CA MET A 705 9.18 10.70 -29.92
C MET A 705 9.77 11.99 -30.51
N LYS A 706 8.91 12.97 -30.82
CA LYS A 706 9.33 14.31 -31.23
C LYS A 706 9.48 15.21 -30.00
N PRO A 707 10.66 15.81 -29.75
CA PRO A 707 10.84 16.71 -28.62
C PRO A 707 9.81 17.84 -28.58
N GLU A 708 9.39 18.22 -27.38
CA GLU A 708 8.57 19.41 -27.15
C GLU A 708 9.41 20.70 -27.23
N VAL A 709 8.74 21.85 -27.16
CA VAL A 709 9.44 23.14 -27.06
C VAL A 709 10.40 23.18 -25.86
N GLY A 710 11.54 23.84 -26.02
CA GLY A 710 12.65 23.81 -25.06
C GLY A 710 13.65 22.68 -25.34
N GLY A 711 13.19 21.55 -25.89
CA GLY A 711 14.04 20.40 -26.17
C GLY A 711 13.96 19.32 -25.09
N LEU A 712 14.99 18.48 -25.01
CA LEU A 712 15.05 17.32 -24.11
C LEU A 712 15.75 17.67 -22.80
N GLU A 713 15.04 18.38 -21.93
CA GLU A 713 15.59 18.91 -20.68
C GLU A 713 14.50 19.04 -19.60
N PRO A 714 14.85 18.90 -18.31
CA PRO A 714 13.91 19.06 -17.20
C PRO A 714 13.21 20.41 -17.23
N VAL A 715 11.91 20.43 -16.88
CA VAL A 715 11.11 21.65 -16.87
C VAL A 715 11.64 22.62 -15.83
N ASN A 716 12.00 23.83 -16.26
CA ASN A 716 12.47 24.90 -15.37
C ASN A 716 11.79 26.21 -15.77
N TYR A 717 11.09 26.85 -14.83
CA TYR A 717 10.34 28.08 -15.08
C TYR A 717 11.21 29.23 -15.63
N TYR A 718 12.38 29.43 -15.03
CA TYR A 718 13.29 30.54 -15.35
C TYR A 718 13.88 30.44 -16.74
N ARG A 719 14.02 29.22 -17.27
CA ARG A 719 14.54 28.97 -18.62
C ARG A 719 13.43 28.84 -19.66
N LEU A 720 12.30 28.23 -19.31
CA LEU A 720 11.22 27.91 -20.25
C LEU A 720 10.23 29.07 -20.42
N VAL A 721 9.80 29.70 -19.32
CA VAL A 721 8.63 30.60 -19.29
C VAL A 721 9.00 32.05 -19.02
N LYS A 722 9.84 32.31 -18.01
CA LYS A 722 10.17 33.67 -17.57
C LYS A 722 10.63 34.59 -18.72
N PRO A 723 11.51 34.16 -19.65
CA PRO A 723 11.94 35.03 -20.76
C PRO A 723 10.78 35.44 -21.67
N VAL A 724 9.83 34.53 -21.93
CA VAL A 724 8.64 34.83 -22.74
C VAL A 724 7.81 35.92 -22.09
N LEU A 725 7.56 35.79 -20.78
CA LEU A 725 6.77 36.79 -20.05
C LEU A 725 7.43 38.15 -20.05
N GLU A 726 8.74 38.21 -19.75
CA GLU A 726 9.50 39.46 -19.68
C GLU A 726 9.60 40.16 -21.02
N GLU A 727 9.85 39.42 -22.10
CA GLU A 727 10.06 40.00 -23.41
C GLU A 727 8.77 40.32 -24.17
N LYS A 728 7.68 39.59 -23.92
CA LYS A 728 6.47 39.64 -24.77
C LYS A 728 5.20 40.09 -24.04
N CYS A 729 5.13 39.93 -22.71
CA CYS A 729 3.85 40.08 -22.00
C CYS A 729 3.85 41.27 -21.04
N ILE A 730 4.83 41.37 -20.13
CA ILE A 730 4.74 42.26 -18.95
C ILE A 730 4.59 43.73 -19.32
N GLU A 731 5.31 44.24 -20.33
CA GLU A 731 5.21 45.65 -20.73
C GLU A 731 3.78 46.08 -21.05
N CYS A 732 3.06 45.28 -21.86
CA CYS A 732 1.69 45.58 -22.26
C CYS A 732 0.71 45.46 -21.09
N HIS A 733 0.92 44.49 -20.20
CA HIS A 733 0.07 44.26 -19.04
C HIS A 733 0.21 45.37 -17.99
N VAL A 734 1.44 45.88 -17.80
CA VAL A 734 1.72 47.03 -16.92
C VAL A 734 1.17 48.31 -17.53
N ALA A 735 1.42 48.56 -18.82
CA ALA A 735 0.92 49.76 -19.49
C ALA A 735 -0.61 49.85 -19.52
N SER A 736 -1.29 48.70 -19.55
CA SER A 736 -2.75 48.61 -19.59
C SER A 736 -3.39 48.41 -18.21
N ASP A 737 -2.60 48.23 -17.14
CA ASP A 737 -3.05 47.93 -15.79
C ASP A 737 -4.02 46.72 -15.72
N VAL A 738 -3.66 45.62 -16.38
CA VAL A 738 -4.49 44.40 -16.45
C VAL A 738 -3.75 43.15 -15.97
N GLY A 739 -4.36 42.43 -15.03
CA GLY A 739 -3.96 41.07 -14.67
C GLY A 739 -2.51 40.94 -14.22
N LEU A 740 -1.76 40.00 -14.82
CA LEU A 740 -0.36 39.68 -14.50
C LEU A 740 0.57 40.90 -14.67
N GLN A 741 1.20 41.37 -13.59
CA GLN A 741 2.06 42.57 -13.59
C GLN A 741 3.57 42.28 -13.51
N SER A 742 3.97 41.04 -13.19
CA SER A 742 5.39 40.65 -13.07
C SER A 742 5.64 39.23 -13.56
N SER A 743 6.91 38.92 -13.82
CA SER A 743 7.39 37.59 -14.23
C SER A 743 7.94 36.78 -13.05
N GLY A 744 7.61 37.16 -11.82
CA GLY A 744 8.04 36.42 -10.64
C GLY A 744 7.24 35.12 -10.51
N TYR A 745 7.92 34.03 -10.14
CA TYR A 745 7.29 32.71 -10.09
C TYR A 745 6.14 32.67 -9.08
N ARG A 746 6.30 33.25 -7.89
CA ARG A 746 5.25 33.22 -6.84
C ARG A 746 4.05 34.09 -7.20
N GLU A 747 4.27 35.15 -7.96
CA GLU A 747 3.24 36.07 -8.43
C GLU A 747 2.34 35.45 -9.51
N LEU A 748 2.77 34.36 -10.15
CA LEU A 748 1.98 33.61 -11.13
C LEU A 748 0.99 32.62 -10.52
N GLU A 749 1.09 32.31 -9.22
CA GLU A 749 0.24 31.31 -8.56
C GLU A 749 -1.27 31.51 -8.84
N PRO A 750 -1.84 32.73 -8.77
CA PRO A 750 -3.27 32.94 -9.01
C PRO A 750 -3.72 32.77 -10.47
N TYR A 751 -2.77 32.55 -11.38
CA TYR A 751 -3.00 32.40 -12.82
C TYR A 751 -2.58 31.03 -13.36
N ALA A 752 -1.70 30.34 -12.65
CA ALA A 752 -1.14 29.06 -13.04
C ALA A 752 -2.10 27.90 -12.77
N PHE A 753 -1.74 26.71 -13.24
CA PHE A 753 -2.40 25.46 -12.88
C PHE A 753 -1.46 24.60 -12.07
N TYR A 754 -1.93 24.11 -10.93
CA TYR A 754 -1.24 23.07 -10.19
C TYR A 754 -2.24 22.16 -9.47
N TYR A 755 -1.77 21.00 -9.06
CA TYR A 755 -2.40 20.17 -8.05
C TYR A 755 -1.63 20.28 -6.74
N HIS A 756 -2.32 20.18 -5.61
CA HIS A 756 -1.75 20.15 -4.28
C HIS A 756 -1.71 18.69 -3.77
N ALA A 757 -0.59 18.28 -3.15
CA ALA A 757 -0.44 16.94 -2.56
C ALA A 757 -0.62 16.92 -1.04
N GLY A 758 -0.58 18.09 -0.38
CA GLY A 758 -0.53 18.23 1.08
C GLY A 758 -1.86 18.06 1.84
N GLY A 759 -2.72 17.12 1.47
CA GLY A 759 -3.90 16.76 2.27
C GLY A 759 -3.63 15.81 3.43
N GLY A 760 -2.43 15.91 4.05
CA GLY A 760 -2.09 15.15 5.25
C GLY A 760 -2.98 15.56 6.42
N ASP A 761 -3.38 14.59 7.26
CA ASP A 761 -4.20 14.63 8.50
C ASP A 761 -5.51 15.45 8.55
N ASP A 762 -5.69 16.45 7.69
CA ASP A 762 -6.62 17.57 7.85
C ASP A 762 -7.63 17.75 6.72
N SER A 763 -7.53 17.07 5.57
CA SER A 763 -8.56 16.92 4.50
C SER A 763 -7.95 16.87 3.11
N LEU A 764 -8.73 16.40 2.14
CA LEU A 764 -8.63 16.80 0.75
C LEU A 764 -8.65 18.34 0.63
N MET A 765 -7.60 18.93 0.05
CA MET A 765 -7.56 20.37 -0.21
C MET A 765 -8.69 20.78 -1.18
N PRO A 766 -9.52 21.79 -0.81
CA PRO A 766 -10.69 22.20 -1.60
C PRO A 766 -10.33 23.06 -2.83
N GLU A 767 -9.08 23.51 -2.94
CA GLU A 767 -8.54 24.21 -4.10
C GLU A 767 -7.34 23.39 -4.62
N HIS A 768 -7.28 23.15 -5.92
CA HIS A 768 -6.20 22.38 -6.55
C HIS A 768 -6.05 20.92 -6.04
N GLY A 769 -7.09 20.33 -5.45
CA GLY A 769 -7.07 18.94 -4.94
C GLY A 769 -7.66 17.89 -5.88
N GLY A 770 -8.05 16.75 -5.29
CA GLY A 770 -8.63 15.59 -5.98
C GLY A 770 -7.62 14.50 -6.28
N ASN A 771 -8.08 13.37 -6.80
CA ASN A 771 -7.26 12.17 -7.02
C ASN A 771 -7.07 11.79 -8.49
N ARG A 772 -7.71 12.51 -9.41
CA ARG A 772 -7.69 12.22 -10.84
C ARG A 772 -7.87 13.47 -11.70
N THR A 773 -7.49 13.42 -12.97
CA THR A 773 -7.82 14.49 -13.92
C THR A 773 -9.20 14.25 -14.54
N VAL A 774 -10.06 15.28 -14.53
CA VAL A 774 -11.30 15.31 -15.32
C VAL A 774 -10.99 15.89 -16.71
N PRO A 775 -11.31 15.18 -17.81
CA PRO A 775 -11.00 15.64 -19.16
C PRO A 775 -11.48 17.07 -19.43
N GLY A 776 -10.57 17.93 -19.93
CA GLY A 776 -10.83 19.34 -20.24
C GLY A 776 -10.69 20.30 -19.06
N GLN A 777 -10.60 19.81 -17.82
CA GLN A 777 -10.42 20.60 -16.60
C GLN A 777 -8.99 20.49 -16.04
N PHE A 778 -7.98 20.56 -16.90
CA PHE A 778 -6.57 20.37 -16.53
C PHE A 778 -5.62 21.33 -17.24
N GLY A 779 -4.48 21.59 -16.60
CA GLY A 779 -3.32 22.24 -17.22
C GLY A 779 -3.67 23.60 -17.80
N ALA A 780 -3.15 23.89 -18.99
CA ALA A 780 -3.40 25.16 -19.68
C ALA A 780 -4.88 25.42 -19.98
N ARG A 781 -5.72 24.38 -20.15
CA ARG A 781 -7.16 24.56 -20.42
C ARG A 781 -7.93 25.06 -19.19
N ALA A 782 -7.47 24.68 -18.00
CA ALA A 782 -8.10 25.04 -16.73
C ALA A 782 -7.45 26.25 -16.04
N SER A 783 -6.26 26.68 -16.47
CA SER A 783 -5.58 27.82 -15.88
C SER A 783 -6.07 29.14 -16.47
N ARG A 784 -6.13 30.19 -15.65
CA ARG A 784 -6.47 31.54 -16.12
C ARG A 784 -5.45 32.06 -17.12
N LEU A 785 -4.17 31.78 -16.90
CA LEU A 785 -3.09 32.16 -17.81
C LEU A 785 -3.24 31.48 -19.17
N GLY A 786 -3.52 30.18 -19.17
CA GLY A 786 -3.67 29.39 -20.38
C GLY A 786 -4.91 29.79 -21.17
N GLN A 787 -6.04 30.04 -20.50
CA GLN A 787 -7.25 30.56 -21.15
C GLN A 787 -7.03 31.93 -21.79
N ALA A 788 -6.33 32.84 -21.11
CA ALA A 788 -6.02 34.16 -21.64
C ALA A 788 -5.19 34.09 -22.94
N LEU A 789 -4.24 33.15 -23.05
CA LEU A 789 -3.44 32.96 -24.27
C LEU A 789 -4.24 32.56 -25.52
N PHE A 790 -5.51 32.17 -25.34
CA PHE A 790 -6.41 31.78 -26.42
C PHE A 790 -7.63 32.71 -26.55
N ASP A 791 -7.71 33.78 -25.76
CA ASP A 791 -8.76 34.80 -25.91
C ASP A 791 -8.62 35.59 -27.22
N ASP A 792 -9.69 36.27 -27.63
CA ASP A 792 -9.72 37.01 -28.91
C ASP A 792 -8.56 38.01 -29.05
N ARG A 793 -8.13 38.62 -27.94
CA ARG A 793 -7.09 39.64 -27.93
C ARG A 793 -5.70 39.03 -28.12
N HIS A 794 -5.37 37.96 -27.40
CA HIS A 794 -4.10 37.28 -27.54
C HIS A 794 -4.01 36.50 -28.85
N GLN A 795 -5.12 35.99 -29.39
CA GLN A 795 -5.15 35.43 -30.74
C GLN A 795 -4.86 36.50 -31.80
N GLN A 796 -5.44 37.70 -31.65
CA GLN A 796 -5.09 38.83 -32.50
C GLN A 796 -3.59 39.15 -32.40
N TYR A 797 -3.04 39.27 -31.19
CA TYR A 797 -1.62 39.58 -30.98
C TYR A 797 -0.67 38.50 -31.51
N LEU A 798 -1.07 37.23 -31.47
CA LEU A 798 -0.36 36.14 -32.13
C LEU A 798 -0.38 36.32 -33.65
N SER A 799 -1.53 36.66 -34.23
CA SER A 799 -1.65 36.90 -35.68
C SER A 799 -0.85 38.12 -36.17
N GLU A 800 -0.69 39.12 -35.29
CA GLU A 800 0.15 40.32 -35.50
C GLU A 800 1.65 40.04 -35.27
N GLY A 801 2.02 38.85 -34.79
CA GLY A 801 3.41 38.47 -34.52
C GLY A 801 4.01 39.12 -33.28
N ARG A 802 3.19 39.61 -32.33
CA ARG A 802 3.67 40.20 -31.06
C ARG A 802 4.30 39.15 -30.13
N PHE A 803 3.85 37.91 -30.24
CA PHE A 803 4.49 36.71 -29.71
C PHE A 803 4.26 35.57 -30.71
N THR A 804 4.98 34.46 -30.57
CA THR A 804 4.95 33.34 -31.50
C THR A 804 4.16 32.15 -30.97
N ALA A 805 3.89 31.17 -31.85
CA ALA A 805 3.30 29.90 -31.43
C ALA A 805 4.24 29.14 -30.46
N ASP A 806 5.56 29.28 -30.60
CA ASP A 806 6.56 28.70 -29.70
C ASP A 806 6.48 29.34 -28.30
N ASP A 807 6.41 30.67 -28.24
CA ASP A 807 6.23 31.45 -27.01
C ASP A 807 4.97 30.98 -26.24
N ARG A 808 3.85 30.86 -26.95
CA ARG A 808 2.61 30.31 -26.38
C ARG A 808 2.81 28.88 -25.91
N ARG A 809 3.49 28.05 -26.71
CA ARG A 809 3.71 26.64 -26.40
C ARG A 809 4.51 26.47 -25.12
N ARG A 810 5.54 27.29 -24.88
CA ARG A 810 6.36 27.26 -23.66
C ARG A 810 5.52 27.45 -22.39
N ILE A 811 4.63 28.44 -22.40
CA ILE A 811 3.75 28.72 -21.26
C ILE A 811 2.74 27.57 -21.08
N THR A 812 2.09 27.12 -22.16
CA THR A 812 1.11 26.02 -22.06
C THR A 812 1.73 24.69 -21.62
N LEU A 813 2.94 24.38 -22.08
CA LEU A 813 3.68 23.18 -21.67
C LEU A 813 3.99 23.22 -20.17
N TRP A 814 4.45 24.35 -19.66
CA TRP A 814 4.70 24.51 -18.22
C TRP A 814 3.43 24.33 -17.39
N LEU A 815 2.31 24.93 -17.83
CA LEU A 815 1.00 24.76 -17.17
C LEU A 815 0.51 23.31 -17.18
N ASP A 816 0.66 22.61 -18.31
CA ASP A 816 0.32 21.18 -18.44
C ASP A 816 1.21 20.27 -17.59
N LEU A 817 2.41 20.73 -17.23
CA LEU A 817 3.39 20.00 -16.43
C LEU A 817 3.41 20.45 -14.96
N ASN A 818 2.22 20.78 -14.45
CA ASN A 818 1.94 21.15 -13.06
C ASN A 818 2.70 22.40 -12.57
N SER A 819 3.06 23.28 -13.50
CA SER A 819 3.68 24.59 -13.23
C SER A 819 4.92 24.55 -12.33
N VAL A 820 5.78 23.54 -12.48
CA VAL A 820 6.96 23.36 -11.63
C VAL A 820 7.95 24.54 -11.70
N GLU A 821 8.57 24.91 -10.57
CA GLU A 821 9.59 25.96 -10.49
C GLU A 821 10.92 25.47 -11.08
N PHE A 822 11.38 24.30 -10.61
CA PHE A 822 12.69 23.72 -10.89
C PHE A 822 12.60 22.36 -11.58
N GLY A 823 13.62 22.04 -12.36
CA GLY A 823 13.75 20.78 -13.10
C GLY A 823 14.48 19.70 -12.32
N SER A 824 15.20 20.06 -11.26
CA SER A 824 15.89 19.15 -10.36
C SER A 824 15.53 19.43 -8.90
N SER A 825 15.45 18.36 -8.11
CA SER A 825 15.17 18.41 -6.68
C SER A 825 16.36 18.86 -5.84
N SER A 826 17.51 19.19 -6.44
CA SER A 826 18.72 19.57 -5.71
C SER A 826 18.46 20.64 -4.64
N ILE A 827 18.85 20.33 -3.40
CA ILE A 827 18.81 21.25 -2.26
C ILE A 827 20.08 22.11 -2.15
N ASP A 828 21.08 21.87 -3.00
CA ASP A 828 22.30 22.67 -3.01
C ASP A 828 21.96 24.11 -3.43
N ALA A 829 22.38 25.09 -2.62
CA ALA A 829 22.06 26.49 -2.87
C ALA A 829 22.68 27.00 -4.18
N GLY A 830 23.83 26.45 -4.59
CA GLY A 830 24.47 26.73 -5.87
C GLY A 830 23.66 26.19 -7.03
N ASP A 831 23.23 24.93 -6.98
CA ASP A 831 22.34 24.34 -7.98
C ASP A 831 21.01 25.10 -8.09
N GLN A 832 20.39 25.50 -6.97
CA GLN A 832 19.18 26.33 -6.98
C GLN A 832 19.43 27.70 -7.63
N ALA A 833 20.57 28.35 -7.33
CA ALA A 833 20.94 29.62 -7.96
C ALA A 833 21.14 29.47 -9.48
N ARG A 834 21.81 28.40 -9.91
CA ARG A 834 21.99 28.05 -11.33
C ARG A 834 20.65 27.82 -12.02
N GLN A 835 19.73 27.08 -11.39
CA GLN A 835 18.38 26.88 -11.92
C GLN A 835 17.59 28.20 -12.04
N ARG A 836 17.73 29.14 -11.08
CA ARG A 836 17.12 30.49 -11.18
C ARG A 836 17.75 31.36 -12.26
N ALA A 837 19.02 31.15 -12.56
CA ALA A 837 19.72 31.79 -13.68
C ALA A 837 19.37 31.18 -15.05
N GLY A 838 18.50 30.15 -15.08
CA GLY A 838 18.11 29.46 -16.30
C GLY A 838 19.15 28.44 -16.79
N GLU A 839 20.11 28.03 -15.96
CA GLU A 839 21.03 26.94 -16.29
C GLU A 839 20.38 25.56 -16.08
N ILE A 840 20.83 24.56 -16.85
CA ILE A 840 20.39 23.18 -16.68
C ILE A 840 21.10 22.55 -15.48
N VAL A 841 20.30 22.03 -14.55
CA VAL A 841 20.74 21.11 -13.50
C VAL A 841 20.03 19.79 -13.75
N TRP A 842 20.80 18.77 -14.13
CA TRP A 842 20.26 17.45 -14.42
C TRP A 842 19.81 16.72 -13.14
N PRO A 843 18.77 15.88 -13.23
CA PRO A 843 18.39 14.97 -12.15
C PRO A 843 19.50 13.94 -11.91
N ARG A 844 19.60 13.46 -10.67
CA ARG A 844 20.68 12.54 -10.23
C ARG A 844 20.37 11.06 -10.45
N LEU A 845 19.09 10.72 -10.54
CA LEU A 845 18.60 9.35 -10.64
C LEU A 845 17.78 9.19 -11.91
N ASP A 846 17.77 7.97 -12.43
CA ASP A 846 16.97 7.52 -13.58
C ASP A 846 17.15 8.35 -14.85
N PHE A 847 18.34 8.90 -15.04
CA PHE A 847 18.57 9.78 -16.16
C PHE A 847 20.01 9.73 -16.64
N ASP A 848 20.19 9.76 -17.96
CA ASP A 848 21.47 9.92 -18.62
C ASP A 848 21.37 11.08 -19.64
N PRO A 849 22.10 12.19 -19.45
CA PRO A 849 22.11 13.30 -20.41
C PRO A 849 22.58 12.92 -21.83
N ALA A 850 23.36 11.85 -21.98
CA ALA A 850 23.78 11.34 -23.29
C ALA A 850 22.67 10.53 -23.99
N TRP A 851 21.66 10.10 -23.24
CA TRP A 851 20.55 9.27 -23.71
C TRP A 851 19.20 9.73 -23.10
N PRO A 852 18.79 10.98 -23.37
CA PRO A 852 17.72 11.65 -22.62
C PRO A 852 16.32 11.06 -22.81
N GLN A 853 16.03 10.44 -23.97
CA GLN A 853 14.73 9.81 -24.24
C GLN A 853 14.63 8.35 -23.78
N ARG A 854 15.76 7.75 -23.38
CA ARG A 854 15.83 6.38 -22.85
C ARG A 854 15.19 5.30 -23.72
N VAL A 855 15.17 5.49 -25.04
CA VAL A 855 14.70 4.48 -26.01
C VAL A 855 15.84 3.55 -26.40
N GLU A 856 15.60 2.25 -26.42
CA GLU A 856 16.62 1.27 -26.78
C GLU A 856 17.20 1.58 -28.16
N ALA A 857 18.53 1.56 -28.26
CA ALA A 857 19.18 1.71 -29.55
C ALA A 857 18.74 0.56 -30.46
N GLU A 858 18.49 0.84 -31.74
CA GLU A 858 18.32 -0.21 -32.75
C GLU A 858 19.57 -1.10 -32.67
N THR A 859 19.42 -2.30 -32.12
CA THR A 859 20.48 -3.32 -32.11
C THR A 859 20.87 -3.55 -33.56
N LYS A 860 22.11 -3.20 -33.89
CA LYS A 860 22.66 -3.33 -35.25
C LYS A 860 22.87 -4.79 -35.64
#